data_AF-A0A821IW44-F1
#
_entry.id   AF-A0A821IW44-F1
#
_cell.length_a   1.000
_cell.length_b   1.000
_cell.length_c   1.000
_cell.angle_alpha   90.00
_cell.angle_beta   90.00
_cell.angle_gamma   90.00
#
_symmetry.space_group_name_H-M   'P 1'
#
loop_
_entity.id
_entity.type
_entity.pdbx_description
1 polymer ?
#
loop_
_entity_poly.entity_id
_entity_poly.type
_entity_poly.pdbx_seq_one_letter_code
_entity_poly.pdbx_strand_id
1 'polypeptide(L)'
;MAHLLVENLSSSSSNNRQITSASSCHWALESCTLTDPKVIALVCFEQSNYAVHLHPKDKRGYRSIVRLINNDQIFSTINRDYTSVERIGLALAMTLVTEAYNRVVPIAQNAVTGNNARLLDPKTVTIQLGITQEPIFLHGHVFGCGDPERKYIDDVQLDGPILGTLFNMNTSSPSESDHDKKVSWKSDEINKVVRRLETEIENIHHAYKIHGLTVITRNTFFNIYIVRHGETDWNTQKRLQGHTDIALSAKGKLQACQLQEKFAGIHFSKVFSSDLIRARSTAELILGSNKSTINETPLLRERCLGTWEGRFAGELKSHLEQTIDVDNFTQEEYLSFKWDDTAESYSDAYQRLQTFIRSIAFSTPISDDPILLSSHGEEQCNRNQTLILLHEQNIRDSLYYENERNESNIPDAFETSGVVLRPDNLIMYIIFDNTFQIGVFCTWLAIRTINCTNKLLDWPDNTFNKLNSEFEGIAYNSLTDTYFIVQETISSNVSSNEYNSNIFEVQITTNVTFSSINLIQSCRINWTFESTSKGFEGLEFMMHHKRNKNYLLALCEGNKCKPQSNSEDPVTSLGNGKLVVLDKHETTHNNSCQWVSVGIINLPFDIKFRDYSAISAYKQNTSTYIAVTSQVNSQVWIGIIEEIDQNPYFRITSSNKTGVYNLPRTIVNGSMCAKEYCNIEGVAWINENQLILVSDLAKKSHGVLCFRKDESIHYFSLPNMQESMAIYPSHCS
;
A
#
# COMPACT_ATOMS: atom_id res chain seq x y z
N MET A 1 -1.74 42.51 54.52
CA MET A 1 -2.24 43.30 53.39
C MET A 1 -2.62 42.36 52.26
N ALA A 2 -3.72 41.65 52.47
CA ALA A 2 -4.47 40.99 51.42
C ALA A 2 -5.48 41.99 50.85
N HIS A 3 -6.01 41.70 49.65
CA HIS A 3 -7.05 42.42 48.92
C HIS A 3 -6.66 43.72 48.20
N LEU A 4 -6.46 43.57 46.87
CA LEU A 4 -6.76 44.47 45.73
C LEU A 4 -6.03 43.88 44.50
N LEU A 5 -6.26 42.62 44.12
CA LEU A 5 -7.24 42.16 43.12
C LEU A 5 -7.73 43.22 42.11
N VAL A 6 -7.38 42.93 40.85
CA VAL A 6 -8.28 42.92 39.68
C VAL A 6 -8.84 44.28 39.25
N GLU A 7 -8.13 44.94 38.33
CA GLU A 7 -8.71 45.68 37.21
C GLU A 7 -7.56 46.11 36.27
N ASN A 8 -7.78 46.02 34.95
CA ASN A 8 -6.93 46.52 33.85
C ASN A 8 -5.95 45.59 33.11
N LEU A 9 -6.23 44.28 33.02
CA LEU A 9 -5.74 43.49 31.88
C LEU A 9 -6.89 42.68 31.25
N SER A 10 -7.96 43.38 30.90
CA SER A 10 -9.05 42.88 30.06
C SER A 10 -9.24 43.79 28.86
N SER A 11 -8.22 43.91 27.98
CA SER A 11 -8.36 44.50 26.64
C SER A 11 -7.07 44.49 25.82
N SER A 12 -6.55 43.31 25.45
CA SER A 12 -5.68 43.21 24.26
C SER A 12 -5.59 41.78 23.72
N SER A 13 -6.72 41.07 23.66
CA SER A 13 -6.83 39.77 22.99
C SER A 13 -6.89 39.86 21.46
N SER A 14 -6.44 40.95 20.84
CA SER A 14 -6.62 41.22 19.41
C SER A 14 -5.38 41.01 18.53
N ASN A 15 -4.19 40.72 19.09
CA ASN A 15 -2.96 40.59 18.28
C ASN A 15 -2.52 39.16 17.96
N ASN A 16 -3.23 38.12 18.44
CA ASN A 16 -2.93 36.71 18.15
C ASN A 16 -3.38 36.24 16.73
N ARG A 17 -3.87 37.13 15.85
CA ARG A 17 -4.40 36.79 14.52
C ARG A 17 -3.67 37.52 13.38
N GLN A 18 -2.36 37.31 13.20
CA GLN A 18 -1.64 37.84 12.03
C GLN A 18 -1.20 36.78 11.01
N ILE A 19 -1.48 35.50 11.25
CA ILE A 19 -1.59 34.50 10.18
C ILE A 19 -3.08 34.19 10.09
N THR A 20 -3.80 34.87 9.20
CA THR A 20 -5.22 34.62 8.97
C THR A 20 -5.41 33.26 8.29
N SER A 21 -6.59 32.66 8.43
CA SER A 21 -7.02 31.42 7.76
C SER A 21 -6.98 31.45 6.22
N ALA A 22 -6.44 32.52 5.61
CA ALA A 22 -6.28 32.70 4.18
C ALA A 22 -4.89 32.25 3.65
N SER A 23 -3.96 31.82 4.50
CA SER A 23 -2.63 31.32 4.09
C SER A 23 -2.41 29.84 4.42
N SER A 24 -3.30 28.96 3.98
CA SER A 24 -3.16 27.50 4.15
C SER A 24 -1.87 26.92 3.54
N CYS A 25 -1.19 27.66 2.65
CA CYS A 25 0.10 27.27 2.02
C CYS A 25 1.35 27.90 2.66
N HIS A 26 1.31 28.37 3.92
CA HIS A 26 2.51 28.91 4.56
C HIS A 26 3.44 27.77 5.02
N TRP A 27 4.71 27.76 4.60
CA TRP A 27 5.70 26.69 4.91
C TRP A 27 5.81 26.35 6.40
N ALA A 28 5.64 27.35 7.27
CA ALA A 28 5.57 27.19 8.72
C ALA A 28 4.51 26.18 9.21
N LEU A 29 3.44 26.02 8.44
CA LEU A 29 2.25 25.25 8.75
C LEU A 29 2.23 23.87 8.09
N GLU A 30 3.24 23.56 7.25
CA GLU A 30 3.38 22.25 6.63
C GLU A 30 3.60 21.18 7.70
N SER A 31 2.87 20.07 7.58
CA SER A 31 3.00 18.92 8.48
C SER A 31 4.33 18.22 8.26
N CYS A 32 5.04 17.89 9.33
CA CYS A 32 6.27 17.10 9.23
C CYS A 32 5.96 15.61 9.40
N THR A 33 6.10 14.83 8.34
CA THR A 33 5.86 13.38 8.33
C THR A 33 7.08 12.64 7.81
N LEU A 34 7.24 11.35 8.14
CA LEU A 34 8.33 10.52 7.60
C LEU A 34 8.24 10.28 6.10
N THR A 35 7.09 10.59 5.48
CA THR A 35 6.93 10.60 4.02
C THR A 35 7.58 11.81 3.36
N ASP A 36 7.89 12.88 4.09
CA ASP A 36 8.66 14.00 3.57
C ASP A 36 10.13 13.59 3.43
N PRO A 37 10.73 13.66 2.23
CA PRO A 37 12.10 13.23 1.98
C PRO A 37 13.16 14.01 2.78
N LYS A 38 12.82 15.18 3.34
CA LYS A 38 13.74 15.99 4.16
C LYS A 38 13.70 15.59 5.64
N VAL A 39 12.66 14.92 6.09
CA VAL A 39 12.50 14.51 7.49
C VAL A 39 13.36 13.29 7.77
N ILE A 40 14.21 13.39 8.78
CA ILE A 40 15.15 12.35 9.21
C ILE A 40 14.50 11.46 10.27
N ALA A 41 13.87 12.07 11.27
CA ALA A 41 13.23 11.35 12.36
C ALA A 41 12.15 12.22 13.03
N LEU A 42 11.20 11.56 13.68
CA LEU A 42 10.31 12.19 14.66
C LEU A 42 10.78 11.80 16.05
N VAL A 43 10.88 12.78 16.94
CA VAL A 43 11.32 12.59 18.33
C VAL A 43 10.21 13.03 19.25
N CYS A 44 9.90 12.21 20.25
CA CYS A 44 8.92 12.51 21.27
C CYS A 44 9.59 12.54 22.64
N PHE A 45 9.22 13.53 23.44
CA PHE A 45 9.58 13.63 24.84
C PHE A 45 8.35 14.06 25.64
N GLU A 46 7.90 13.19 26.56
CA GLU A 46 6.64 13.37 27.28
C GLU A 46 5.44 13.55 26.33
N GLN A 47 4.86 14.75 26.28
CA GLN A 47 3.74 15.11 25.39
C GLN A 47 4.17 16.04 24.25
N SER A 48 5.48 16.28 24.10
CA SER A 48 6.04 17.19 23.11
C SER A 48 6.65 16.41 21.95
N ASN A 49 6.26 16.77 20.73
CA ASN A 49 6.76 16.14 19.51
C ASN A 49 7.71 17.10 18.79
N TYR A 50 8.79 16.55 18.22
CA TYR A 50 9.80 17.28 17.48
C TYR A 50 10.04 16.61 16.14
N ALA A 51 10.16 17.42 15.08
CA ALA A 51 10.65 16.95 13.80
C ALA A 51 12.15 17.25 13.70
N VAL A 52 12.91 16.25 13.26
CA VAL A 52 14.30 16.41 12.82
C VAL A 52 14.28 16.36 11.30
N HIS A 53 14.67 17.45 10.64
CA HIS A 53 14.67 17.52 9.19
C HIS A 53 15.81 18.39 8.67
N LEU A 54 16.23 18.14 7.42
CA LEU A 54 17.25 18.98 6.79
C LEU A 54 16.73 20.41 6.58
N HIS A 55 17.64 21.38 6.70
CA HIS A 55 17.34 22.77 6.44
C HIS A 55 17.03 22.96 4.95
N PRO A 56 15.84 23.46 4.56
CA PRO A 56 15.37 23.35 3.17
C PRO A 56 16.15 24.22 2.17
N LYS A 57 16.87 25.23 2.65
CA LYS A 57 17.55 26.25 1.81
C LYS A 57 19.05 26.39 2.05
N ASP A 58 19.65 25.56 2.91
CA ASP A 58 21.06 25.69 3.30
C ASP A 58 21.65 24.32 3.59
N LYS A 59 22.40 23.80 2.63
CA LYS A 59 23.06 22.49 2.65
C LYS A 59 24.28 22.46 3.56
N ARG A 60 24.93 23.60 3.79
CA ARG A 60 26.26 23.67 4.41
C ARG A 60 26.31 22.95 5.75
N GLY A 61 27.35 22.16 5.97
CA GLY A 61 27.48 21.32 7.16
C GLY A 61 26.36 20.28 7.26
N TYR A 62 25.70 19.93 6.17
CA TYR A 62 24.48 19.12 6.14
C TYR A 62 23.38 19.63 7.08
N ARG A 63 23.24 20.95 7.29
CA ARG A 63 22.45 21.54 8.38
C ARG A 63 21.05 20.95 8.54
N SER A 64 20.74 20.51 9.76
CA SER A 64 19.41 20.06 10.21
C SER A 64 18.75 21.08 11.13
N ILE A 65 17.43 21.01 11.19
CA ILE A 65 16.58 21.71 12.14
C ILE A 65 15.88 20.67 13.02
N VAL A 66 15.91 20.89 14.33
CA VAL A 66 15.07 20.20 15.30
C VAL A 66 14.00 21.19 15.75
N ARG A 67 12.73 20.90 15.50
CA ARG A 67 11.63 21.84 15.73
C ARG A 67 10.49 21.19 16.50
N LEU A 68 9.93 21.88 17.49
CA LEU A 68 8.68 21.50 18.15
C LEU A 68 7.52 21.55 17.14
N ILE A 69 6.75 20.47 17.07
CA ILE A 69 5.62 20.32 16.15
C ILE A 69 4.36 19.83 16.87
N ASN A 70 3.22 20.18 16.29
CA ASN A 70 1.93 19.55 16.56
C ASN A 70 1.18 19.51 15.22
N ASN A 71 1.31 18.41 14.47
CA ASN A 71 0.77 18.33 13.10
C ASN A 71 -0.76 18.49 13.07
N ASP A 72 -1.46 18.18 14.16
CA ASP A 72 -2.92 18.31 14.23
C ASP A 72 -3.36 19.74 14.60
N GLN A 73 -2.51 20.48 15.32
CA GLN A 73 -2.76 21.86 15.72
C GLN A 73 -1.48 22.70 15.62
N ILE A 74 -0.94 22.89 14.43
CA ILE A 74 0.39 23.50 14.26
C ILE A 74 0.47 24.93 14.83
N PHE A 75 -0.65 25.66 14.78
CA PHE A 75 -0.81 26.98 15.39
C PHE A 75 -0.60 26.98 16.91
N SER A 76 -0.80 25.84 17.59
CA SER A 76 -0.55 25.71 19.02
C SER A 76 0.94 25.74 19.37
N THR A 77 1.85 25.69 18.39
CA THR A 77 3.31 25.62 18.61
C THR A 77 4.04 26.89 18.22
N ILE A 78 3.33 27.95 17.86
CA ILE A 78 3.92 29.21 17.38
C ILE A 78 3.51 30.41 18.23
N ASN A 79 4.32 31.47 18.21
CA ASN A 79 3.98 32.79 18.76
C ASN A 79 3.51 32.77 20.23
N ARG A 80 4.11 31.88 21.02
CA ARG A 80 3.87 31.78 22.47
C ARG A 80 5.14 31.46 23.24
N ASP A 81 5.04 31.55 24.55
CA ASP A 81 6.04 31.02 25.45
C ASP A 81 6.03 29.49 25.47
N TYR A 82 7.22 28.92 25.64
CA TYR A 82 7.46 27.49 25.69
C TYR A 82 7.80 27.04 27.10
N THR A 83 7.21 25.92 27.50
CA THR A 83 7.36 25.31 28.82
C THR A 83 8.79 24.77 29.03
N SER A 84 9.17 24.53 30.28
CA SER A 84 10.45 23.90 30.58
C SER A 84 10.55 22.49 29.99
N VAL A 85 9.44 21.73 29.98
CA VAL A 85 9.38 20.38 29.39
C VAL A 85 9.68 20.44 27.89
N GLU A 86 9.05 21.37 27.17
CA GLU A 86 9.29 21.57 25.72
C GLU A 86 10.75 21.96 25.43
N ARG A 87 11.38 22.75 26.31
CA ARG A 87 12.79 23.14 26.14
C ARG A 87 13.75 22.00 26.44
N ILE A 88 13.46 21.19 27.46
CA ILE A 88 14.23 19.99 27.80
C ILE A 88 14.16 18.98 26.65
N GLY A 89 12.95 18.72 26.12
CA GLY A 89 12.77 17.83 24.98
C GLY A 89 13.54 18.30 23.74
N LEU A 90 13.53 19.61 23.45
CA LEU A 90 14.34 20.17 22.36
C LEU A 90 15.83 19.92 22.60
N ALA A 91 16.33 20.21 23.80
CA ALA A 91 17.75 20.05 24.13
C ALA A 91 18.22 18.59 24.01
N LEU A 92 17.41 17.65 24.47
CA LEU A 92 17.71 16.21 24.36
C LEU A 92 17.68 15.75 22.90
N ALA A 93 16.66 16.16 22.13
CA ALA A 93 16.56 15.84 20.70
C ALA A 93 17.75 16.42 19.91
N MET A 94 18.14 17.66 20.20
CA MET A 94 19.35 18.26 19.59
C MET A 94 20.62 17.52 19.98
N THR A 95 20.72 17.03 21.22
CA THR A 95 21.88 16.25 21.69
C THR A 95 22.00 14.93 20.92
N LEU A 96 20.89 14.20 20.77
CA LEU A 96 20.81 12.99 19.95
C LEU A 96 21.29 13.25 18.51
N VAL A 97 20.76 14.29 17.87
CA VAL A 97 21.14 14.63 16.50
C VAL A 97 22.61 15.05 16.44
N THR A 98 23.10 15.82 17.42
CA THR A 98 24.52 16.22 17.47
C THR A 98 25.45 15.00 17.59
N GLU A 99 25.09 13.99 18.37
CA GLU A 99 25.85 12.75 18.45
C GLU A 99 25.85 12.00 17.10
N ALA A 100 24.70 11.92 16.41
CA ALA A 100 24.64 11.33 15.08
C ALA A 100 25.56 12.05 14.08
N TYR A 101 25.63 13.38 14.13
CA TYR A 101 26.56 14.16 13.29
C TYR A 101 28.03 13.87 13.62
N ASN A 102 28.40 13.74 14.90
CA ASN A 102 29.78 13.41 15.30
C ASN A 102 30.26 12.04 14.79
N ARG A 103 29.34 11.16 14.35
CA ARG A 103 29.66 9.88 13.70
C ARG A 103 29.84 9.99 12.20
N VAL A 104 29.47 11.13 11.61
CA VAL A 104 29.57 11.41 10.17
C VAL A 104 30.71 12.38 9.89
N VAL A 105 30.79 13.46 10.65
CA VAL A 105 31.75 14.57 10.46
C VAL A 105 32.69 14.69 11.67
N PRO A 106 33.84 15.36 11.52
CA PRO A 106 34.82 15.49 12.61
C PRO A 106 34.29 16.25 13.83
N ILE A 107 33.48 17.29 13.60
CA ILE A 107 32.92 18.14 14.66
C ILE A 107 31.47 18.45 14.30
N ALA A 108 30.55 18.19 15.22
CA ALA A 108 29.19 18.70 15.16
C ALA A 108 29.03 19.94 16.06
N GLN A 109 28.27 20.92 15.58
CA GLN A 109 27.86 22.09 16.33
C GLN A 109 26.34 22.20 16.33
N ASN A 110 25.81 22.85 17.37
CA ASN A 110 24.39 23.14 17.45
C ASN A 110 24.14 24.54 18.01
N ALA A 111 22.98 25.11 17.68
CA ALA A 111 22.58 26.43 18.14
C ALA A 111 21.06 26.56 18.23
N VAL A 112 20.55 27.07 19.34
CA VAL A 112 19.16 27.48 19.49
C VAL A 112 19.09 28.98 19.20
N THR A 113 18.49 29.36 18.07
CA THR A 113 18.32 30.77 17.68
C THR A 113 16.88 31.05 17.27
N GLY A 114 16.53 32.32 17.17
CA GLY A 114 15.19 32.74 16.73
C GLY A 114 15.17 34.19 16.25
N ASN A 115 16.32 34.68 15.77
CA ASN A 115 16.53 36.10 15.49
C ASN A 115 15.66 36.58 14.33
N ASN A 116 15.42 35.73 13.33
CA ASN A 116 14.62 36.09 12.15
C ASN A 116 13.14 36.34 12.47
N ALA A 117 12.66 35.81 13.60
CA ALA A 117 11.29 35.97 14.08
C ALA A 117 11.17 36.96 15.26
N ARG A 118 12.20 37.78 15.53
CA ARG A 118 12.20 38.75 16.63
C ARG A 118 12.55 40.15 16.11
N LEU A 119 11.67 41.11 16.36
CA LEU A 119 11.91 42.52 16.03
C LEU A 119 11.96 43.35 17.31
N LEU A 120 13.07 44.09 17.49
CA LEU A 120 13.19 45.10 18.53
C LEU A 120 12.66 46.43 17.97
N ASP A 121 11.65 47.00 18.61
CA ASP A 121 11.30 48.40 18.40
C ASP A 121 12.20 49.26 19.30
N PRO A 122 13.19 49.99 18.74
CA PRO A 122 14.13 50.77 19.54
C PRO A 122 13.47 51.97 20.25
N LYS A 123 12.27 52.38 19.84
CA LYS A 123 11.56 53.52 20.44
C LYS A 123 10.80 53.11 21.70
N THR A 124 10.19 51.93 21.68
CA THR A 124 9.40 51.41 22.80
C THR A 124 10.17 50.42 23.67
N VAL A 125 11.35 49.96 23.21
CA VAL A 125 12.16 48.91 23.84
C VAL A 125 11.34 47.62 24.03
N THR A 126 10.37 47.40 23.13
CA THR A 126 9.56 46.18 23.11
C THR A 126 10.12 45.22 22.07
N ILE A 127 10.10 43.92 22.40
CA ILE A 127 10.47 42.85 21.47
C ILE A 127 9.18 42.22 20.99
N GLN A 128 8.89 42.36 19.71
CA GLN A 128 7.82 41.63 19.06
C GLN A 128 8.30 40.21 18.75
N LEU A 129 7.51 39.22 19.18
CA LEU A 129 7.75 37.81 18.91
C LEU A 129 6.84 37.36 17.76
N GLY A 130 7.45 36.89 16.68
CA GLY A 130 6.77 36.46 15.46
C GLY A 130 6.37 37.62 14.54
N ILE A 131 6.53 37.39 13.24
CA ILE A 131 6.08 38.28 12.18
C ILE A 131 5.31 37.48 11.12
N THR A 132 4.53 38.14 10.28
CA THR A 132 3.66 37.48 9.28
C THR A 132 4.42 36.53 8.35
N GLN A 133 5.68 36.82 8.02
CA GLN A 133 6.52 36.02 7.13
C GLN A 133 7.25 34.85 7.83
N GLU A 134 7.49 34.96 9.14
CA GLU A 134 8.20 33.95 9.92
C GLU A 134 7.69 33.97 11.37
N PRO A 135 6.80 33.04 11.74
CA PRO A 135 6.37 32.92 13.12
C PRO A 135 7.51 32.37 13.99
N ILE A 136 7.45 32.65 15.30
CA ILE A 136 8.45 32.12 16.23
C ILE A 136 8.14 30.65 16.54
N PHE A 137 9.16 29.79 16.41
CA PHE A 137 9.12 28.38 16.81
C PHE A 137 10.14 28.09 17.91
N LEU A 138 9.84 27.12 18.75
CA LEU A 138 10.88 26.44 19.51
C LEU A 138 11.63 25.48 18.59
N HIS A 139 12.84 25.87 18.19
CA HIS A 139 13.68 25.08 17.30
C HIS A 139 15.16 25.32 17.57
N GLY A 140 16.00 24.41 17.07
CA GLY A 140 17.44 24.59 17.03
C GLY A 140 18.03 24.00 15.76
N HIS A 141 19.27 24.38 15.49
CA HIS A 141 20.04 23.98 14.31
C HIS A 141 21.16 23.05 14.74
N VAL A 142 21.42 22.02 13.96
CA VAL A 142 22.57 21.11 14.12
C VAL A 142 23.28 21.01 12.78
N PHE A 143 24.60 21.13 12.76
CA PHE A 143 25.39 21.10 11.53
C PHE A 143 26.81 20.60 11.80
N GLY A 144 27.43 20.07 10.75
CA GLY A 144 28.79 19.57 10.76
C GLY A 144 29.82 20.63 10.39
N CYS A 145 31.02 20.48 10.95
CA CYS A 145 32.19 21.29 10.67
C CYS A 145 33.38 20.35 10.37
N GLY A 146 34.11 20.66 9.31
CA GLY A 146 35.20 19.82 8.81
C GLY A 146 35.88 20.49 7.61
N ASP A 147 36.65 19.70 6.87
CA ASP A 147 37.12 20.11 5.53
C ASP A 147 35.91 20.34 4.58
N PRO A 148 35.66 21.58 4.12
CA PRO A 148 34.50 21.91 3.28
C PRO A 148 34.47 21.18 1.93
N GLU A 149 35.63 20.80 1.39
CA GLU A 149 35.75 20.12 0.10
C GLU A 149 35.59 18.60 0.21
N ARG A 150 35.59 18.08 1.44
CA ARG A 150 35.48 16.64 1.69
C ARG A 150 34.02 16.17 1.63
N LYS A 151 33.85 14.98 1.04
CA LYS A 151 32.60 14.22 1.03
C LYS A 151 32.59 13.25 2.22
N TYR A 152 31.96 13.64 3.33
CA TYR A 152 31.80 12.75 4.50
C TYR A 152 30.60 11.80 4.35
N ILE A 153 29.70 12.16 3.45
CA ILE A 153 28.59 11.33 2.98
C ILE A 153 28.81 11.11 1.49
N ASP A 154 28.65 9.88 1.00
CA ASP A 154 29.01 9.49 -0.36
C ASP A 154 28.44 10.45 -1.41
N ASP A 155 29.35 11.07 -2.17
CA ASP A 155 29.05 12.07 -3.19
C ASP A 155 28.35 13.36 -2.74
N VAL A 156 28.32 13.66 -1.44
CA VAL A 156 27.80 14.93 -0.92
C VAL A 156 28.92 15.69 -0.21
N GLN A 157 29.36 16.79 -0.82
CA GLN A 157 30.34 17.71 -0.23
C GLN A 157 29.79 18.39 1.04
N LEU A 158 30.62 18.58 2.06
CA LEU A 158 30.23 19.18 3.34
C LEU A 158 29.81 20.65 3.20
N ASP A 159 30.55 21.41 2.37
CA ASP A 159 30.45 22.87 2.24
C ASP A 159 30.62 23.59 3.60
N GLY A 160 30.37 24.90 3.64
CA GLY A 160 30.51 25.70 4.86
C GLY A 160 31.94 26.19 5.12
N PRO A 161 32.14 26.96 6.20
CA PRO A 161 33.44 27.54 6.48
C PRO A 161 34.44 26.50 6.97
N ILE A 162 35.73 26.76 6.72
CA ILE A 162 36.84 25.97 7.25
C ILE A 162 36.81 25.95 8.79
N LEU A 163 37.33 24.86 9.36
CA LEU A 163 37.47 24.69 10.81
C LEU A 163 38.17 25.90 11.46
N GLY A 164 37.61 26.36 12.59
CA GLY A 164 38.09 27.53 13.32
C GLY A 164 37.40 28.85 12.95
N THR A 165 36.64 28.88 11.84
CA THR A 165 35.81 30.03 11.45
C THR A 165 34.38 29.85 11.94
N LEU A 166 33.71 30.96 12.28
CA LEU A 166 32.31 30.95 12.72
C LEU A 166 31.38 30.53 11.58
N PHE A 167 30.45 29.61 11.85
CA PHE A 167 29.40 29.25 10.91
C PHE A 167 28.30 30.32 10.90
N ASN A 168 28.23 31.15 9.85
CA ASN A 168 27.19 32.16 9.75
C ASN A 168 25.87 31.55 9.24
N MET A 169 24.88 31.49 10.13
CA MET A 169 23.55 30.99 9.81
C MET A 169 22.69 31.98 8.99
N ASN A 170 23.11 33.26 8.91
CA ASN A 170 22.35 34.40 8.38
C ASN A 170 22.99 35.02 7.13
N THR A 171 23.35 34.24 6.12
CA THR A 171 24.08 34.80 4.97
C THR A 171 23.11 35.31 3.89
N SER A 172 22.81 36.60 3.99
CA SER A 172 22.11 37.40 2.95
C SER A 172 22.98 38.56 2.44
N SER A 173 24.17 38.76 3.02
CA SER A 173 25.04 39.90 2.73
C SER A 173 26.15 39.51 1.74
N PRO A 174 26.36 40.28 0.65
CA PRO A 174 27.27 39.94 -0.44
C PRO A 174 28.78 40.09 -0.13
N SER A 175 29.19 40.35 1.12
CA SER A 175 30.57 40.70 1.49
C SER A 175 31.36 39.62 2.23
N GLU A 176 30.89 38.37 2.29
CA GLU A 176 31.57 37.28 3.00
C GLU A 176 32.29 36.32 2.04
N SER A 177 33.34 35.65 2.52
CA SER A 177 34.14 34.67 1.77
C SER A 177 33.26 33.62 1.07
N ASP A 178 33.68 33.08 -0.08
CA ASP A 178 32.84 32.18 -0.90
C ASP A 178 32.27 30.98 -0.15
N HIS A 179 32.93 30.50 0.91
CA HIS A 179 32.49 29.39 1.77
C HIS A 179 31.35 29.73 2.75
N ASP A 180 30.99 31.02 2.91
CA ASP A 180 29.94 31.45 3.84
C ASP A 180 28.62 31.81 3.14
N LYS A 181 28.52 31.65 1.81
CA LYS A 181 27.24 31.86 1.09
C LYS A 181 26.33 30.64 1.25
N LYS A 182 25.02 30.83 1.44
CA LYS A 182 24.06 29.71 1.48
C LYS A 182 24.20 28.85 0.22
N VAL A 183 24.33 27.55 0.44
CA VAL A 183 24.39 26.57 -0.65
C VAL A 183 23.05 25.84 -0.71
N SER A 184 22.43 25.81 -1.89
CA SER A 184 21.20 25.04 -2.09
C SER A 184 21.53 23.57 -2.30
N TRP A 185 20.63 22.69 -1.86
CA TRP A 185 20.71 21.25 -2.13
C TRP A 185 20.64 20.98 -3.64
N LYS A 186 21.45 20.05 -4.14
CA LYS A 186 21.30 19.47 -5.47
C LYS A 186 20.31 18.29 -5.43
N SER A 187 19.79 17.90 -6.59
CA SER A 187 18.97 16.70 -6.74
C SER A 187 19.69 15.48 -6.13
N ASP A 188 18.95 14.65 -5.39
CA ASP A 188 19.40 13.43 -4.67
C ASP A 188 20.30 13.63 -3.43
N GLU A 189 20.87 14.81 -3.18
CA GLU A 189 21.73 15.02 -2.00
C GLU A 189 20.94 14.89 -0.70
N ILE A 190 19.69 15.37 -0.67
CA ILE A 190 18.80 15.30 0.50
C ILE A 190 18.64 13.86 0.96
N ASN A 191 18.26 12.95 0.06
CA ASN A 191 17.99 11.54 0.41
C ASN A 191 19.23 10.84 0.97
N LYS A 192 20.41 11.09 0.38
CA LYS A 192 21.68 10.52 0.86
C LYS A 192 22.01 10.97 2.27
N VAL A 193 21.86 12.27 2.54
CA VAL A 193 22.13 12.83 3.87
C VAL A 193 21.10 12.34 4.88
N VAL A 194 19.81 12.33 4.52
CA VAL A 194 18.74 11.82 5.37
C VAL A 194 18.99 10.37 5.74
N ARG A 195 19.21 9.47 4.77
CA ARG A 195 19.47 8.05 5.02
C ARG A 195 20.68 7.82 5.93
N ARG A 196 21.77 8.57 5.69
CA ARG A 196 22.99 8.45 6.49
C ARG A 196 22.76 8.90 7.93
N LEU A 197 22.11 10.04 8.15
CA LEU A 197 21.82 10.54 9.50
C LEU A 197 20.75 9.69 10.22
N GLU A 198 19.75 9.21 9.49
CA GLU A 198 18.72 8.29 10.01
C GLU A 198 19.37 7.01 10.53
N THR A 199 20.28 6.40 9.74
CA THR A 199 21.07 5.22 10.16
C THR A 199 21.85 5.49 11.45
N GLU A 200 22.52 6.64 11.56
CA GLU A 200 23.30 6.96 12.76
C GLU A 200 22.40 7.23 13.98
N ILE A 201 21.22 7.83 13.79
CA ILE A 201 20.21 8.00 14.86
C ILE A 201 19.71 6.62 15.31
N GLU A 202 19.42 5.70 14.39
CA GLU A 202 19.01 4.32 14.68
C GLU A 202 20.07 3.55 15.48
N ASN A 203 21.36 3.80 15.22
CA ASN A 203 22.43 3.16 15.96
C ASN A 203 22.54 3.62 17.43
N ILE A 204 22.03 4.80 17.79
CA ILE A 204 22.28 5.42 19.09
C ILE A 204 21.04 5.74 19.93
N HIS A 205 19.85 5.81 19.32
CA HIS A 205 18.66 6.32 20.03
C HIS A 205 18.26 5.48 21.26
N HIS A 206 18.63 4.20 21.31
CA HIS A 206 18.40 3.35 22.48
C HIS A 206 19.03 3.92 23.77
N ALA A 207 20.18 4.60 23.68
CA ALA A 207 20.82 5.26 24.82
C ALA A 207 20.03 6.48 25.32
N TYR A 208 19.18 7.06 24.46
CA TYR A 208 18.32 8.21 24.80
C TYR A 208 16.95 7.77 25.33
N LYS A 209 16.56 6.51 25.11
CA LYS A 209 15.30 5.95 25.62
C LYS A 209 15.20 6.01 27.14
N ILE A 210 16.31 5.75 27.85
CA ILE A 210 16.36 5.85 29.32
C ILE A 210 16.13 7.27 29.84
N HIS A 211 16.29 8.27 28.96
CA HIS A 211 16.05 9.68 29.25
C HIS A 211 14.65 10.14 28.81
N GLY A 212 13.76 9.21 28.45
CA GLY A 212 12.38 9.50 28.06
C GLY A 212 12.21 9.91 26.60
N LEU A 213 13.23 9.78 25.75
CA LEU A 213 13.12 10.05 24.31
C LEU A 213 12.61 8.82 23.57
N THR A 214 11.53 9.00 22.83
CA THR A 214 11.10 8.03 21.81
C THR A 214 11.47 8.58 20.44
N VAL A 215 12.13 7.77 19.64
CA VAL A 215 12.55 8.15 18.29
C VAL A 215 11.86 7.22 17.31
N ILE A 216 11.25 7.82 16.28
CA ILE A 216 10.53 7.12 15.23
C ILE A 216 11.21 7.49 13.91
N THR A 217 11.68 6.47 13.22
CA THR A 217 12.30 6.52 11.90
C THR A 217 11.47 5.68 10.92
N ARG A 218 11.86 5.68 9.64
CA ARG A 218 11.20 4.86 8.61
C ARG A 218 11.32 3.36 8.87
N ASN A 219 12.33 2.91 9.61
CA ASN A 219 12.52 1.50 9.96
C ASN A 219 11.90 1.09 11.31
N THR A 220 11.12 1.97 11.94
CA THR A 220 10.42 1.62 13.19
C THR A 220 9.14 0.86 12.89
N PHE A 221 9.10 -0.44 13.22
CA PHE A 221 7.93 -1.30 13.02
C PHE A 221 7.23 -1.63 14.35
N PHE A 222 5.91 -1.73 14.32
CA PHE A 222 5.10 -2.23 15.42
C PHE A 222 4.24 -3.40 14.95
N ASN A 223 4.26 -4.51 15.68
CA ASN A 223 3.34 -5.61 15.46
C ASN A 223 2.03 -5.33 16.20
N ILE A 224 0.92 -5.18 15.48
CA ILE A 224 -0.40 -4.92 16.06
C ILE A 224 -1.36 -6.05 15.65
N TYR A 225 -1.91 -6.74 16.65
CA TYR A 225 -3.02 -7.68 16.46
C TYR A 225 -4.34 -6.93 16.61
N ILE A 226 -5.08 -6.78 15.52
CA ILE A 226 -6.40 -6.14 15.56
C ILE A 226 -7.48 -7.21 15.66
N VAL A 227 -8.33 -7.08 16.67
CA VAL A 227 -9.41 -8.01 16.96
C VAL A 227 -10.74 -7.28 16.93
N ARG A 228 -11.64 -7.72 16.06
CA ARG A 228 -13.06 -7.33 16.13
C ARG A 228 -13.72 -8.01 17.33
N HIS A 229 -14.61 -7.30 18.02
CA HIS A 229 -15.44 -7.88 19.07
C HIS A 229 -16.20 -9.15 18.61
N GLY A 230 -16.46 -10.06 19.55
CA GLY A 230 -17.29 -11.25 19.31
C GLY A 230 -18.75 -10.90 18.96
N GLU A 231 -19.50 -11.87 18.44
CA GLU A 231 -20.91 -11.70 18.07
C GLU A 231 -21.78 -11.10 19.20
N THR A 232 -22.71 -10.22 18.84
CA THR A 232 -23.74 -9.67 19.73
C THR A 232 -25.13 -10.04 19.22
N ASP A 233 -26.17 -9.85 20.05
CA ASP A 233 -27.55 -10.13 19.64
C ASP A 233 -28.00 -9.26 18.46
N TRP A 234 -27.50 -8.03 18.34
CA TRP A 234 -27.81 -7.15 17.20
C TRP A 234 -27.15 -7.62 15.91
N ASN A 235 -25.94 -8.20 15.95
CA ASN A 235 -25.35 -8.83 14.76
C ASN A 235 -26.25 -9.97 14.26
N THR A 236 -26.70 -10.85 15.15
CA THR A 236 -27.57 -11.97 14.81
C THR A 236 -28.92 -11.52 14.26
N GLN A 237 -29.44 -10.40 14.76
CA GLN A 237 -30.68 -9.78 14.29
C GLN A 237 -30.51 -8.90 13.04
N LYS A 238 -29.29 -8.70 12.53
CA LYS A 238 -28.96 -7.76 11.44
C LYS A 238 -29.42 -6.32 11.73
N ARG A 239 -29.24 -5.90 12.99
CA ARG A 239 -29.43 -4.50 13.41
C ARG A 239 -28.11 -3.75 13.32
N LEU A 240 -28.20 -2.50 12.90
CA LEU A 240 -27.05 -1.60 12.80
C LEU A 240 -26.51 -1.29 14.19
N GLN A 241 -25.22 -1.50 14.37
CA GLN A 241 -24.50 -1.19 15.60
C GLN A 241 -23.61 0.02 15.37
N GLY A 242 -23.54 0.89 16.35
CA GLY A 242 -22.67 2.07 16.34
C GLY A 242 -22.18 2.32 17.76
N HIS A 243 -22.40 3.50 18.31
CA HIS A 243 -22.01 3.83 19.68
C HIS A 243 -22.93 3.25 20.76
N THR A 244 -24.12 2.74 20.40
CA THR A 244 -25.01 2.06 21.33
C THR A 244 -24.31 0.83 21.90
N ASP A 245 -24.26 0.76 23.23
CA ASP A 245 -23.44 -0.24 23.90
C ASP A 245 -24.21 -1.54 24.13
N ILE A 246 -23.95 -2.53 23.27
CA ILE A 246 -24.58 -3.85 23.30
C ILE A 246 -23.54 -4.89 23.70
N ALA A 247 -23.91 -5.76 24.65
CA ALA A 247 -23.04 -6.83 25.14
C ALA A 247 -22.86 -7.98 24.14
N LEU A 248 -21.78 -8.75 24.33
CA LEU A 248 -21.54 -10.00 23.62
C LEU A 248 -22.66 -11.01 23.88
N SER A 249 -23.09 -11.70 22.83
CA SER A 249 -23.94 -12.89 22.94
C SER A 249 -23.17 -14.03 23.60
N ALA A 250 -23.87 -15.10 23.99
CA ALA A 250 -23.21 -16.31 24.50
C ALA A 250 -22.20 -16.87 23.47
N LYS A 251 -22.53 -16.82 22.18
CA LYS A 251 -21.66 -17.23 21.08
C LYS A 251 -20.47 -16.27 20.91
N GLY A 252 -20.68 -14.96 21.04
CA GLY A 252 -19.59 -13.98 21.01
C GLY A 252 -18.55 -14.21 22.12
N LYS A 253 -19.00 -14.59 23.31
CA LYS A 253 -18.10 -14.95 24.41
C LYS A 253 -17.27 -16.20 24.09
N LEU A 254 -17.90 -17.23 23.53
CA LEU A 254 -17.19 -18.44 23.08
C LEU A 254 -16.15 -18.14 22.00
N GLN A 255 -16.48 -17.26 21.04
CA GLN A 255 -15.52 -16.82 20.00
C GLN A 255 -14.28 -16.15 20.62
N ALA A 256 -14.48 -15.28 21.62
CA ALA A 256 -13.37 -14.64 22.30
C ALA A 256 -12.49 -15.63 23.08
N CYS A 257 -13.10 -16.64 23.73
CA CYS A 257 -12.36 -17.72 24.38
C CYS A 257 -11.59 -18.61 23.40
N GLN A 258 -12.15 -18.90 22.22
CA GLN A 258 -11.41 -19.64 21.18
C GLN A 258 -10.22 -18.83 20.65
N LEU A 259 -10.37 -17.50 20.59
CA LEU A 259 -9.27 -16.62 20.18
C LEU A 259 -8.18 -16.53 21.26
N GLN A 260 -8.55 -16.58 22.54
CA GLN A 260 -7.59 -16.73 23.64
C GLN A 260 -6.67 -17.94 23.43
N GLU A 261 -7.22 -19.10 23.09
CA GLU A 261 -6.43 -20.32 22.84
C GLU A 261 -5.45 -20.13 21.68
N LYS A 262 -5.84 -19.40 20.64
CA LYS A 262 -4.98 -19.09 19.49
C LYS A 262 -3.85 -18.11 19.82
N PHE A 263 -4.07 -17.22 20.80
CA PHE A 263 -3.06 -16.30 21.29
C PHE A 263 -2.27 -16.86 22.47
N ALA A 264 -2.45 -18.15 22.81
CA ALA A 264 -1.64 -18.80 23.84
C ALA A 264 -0.15 -18.72 23.47
N GLY A 265 0.65 -18.17 24.38
CA GLY A 265 2.10 -17.98 24.18
C GLY A 265 2.50 -16.64 23.57
N ILE A 266 1.55 -15.79 23.18
CA ILE A 266 1.85 -14.42 22.75
C ILE A 266 1.85 -13.50 23.98
N HIS A 267 2.95 -12.79 24.18
CA HIS A 267 3.06 -11.75 25.20
C HIS A 267 2.76 -10.39 24.57
N PHE A 268 1.67 -9.75 25.01
CA PHE A 268 1.32 -8.42 24.51
C PHE A 268 1.97 -7.34 25.37
N SER A 269 2.76 -6.46 24.75
CA SER A 269 3.41 -5.32 25.41
C SER A 269 2.39 -4.28 25.89
N LYS A 270 1.33 -4.09 25.10
CA LYS A 270 0.17 -3.27 25.45
C LYS A 270 -1.12 -3.87 24.91
N VAL A 271 -2.21 -3.57 25.62
CA VAL A 271 -3.56 -3.91 25.19
C VAL A 271 -4.39 -2.64 25.17
N PHE A 272 -5.03 -2.37 24.04
CA PHE A 272 -5.97 -1.28 23.86
C PHE A 272 -7.34 -1.84 23.49
N SER A 273 -8.39 -1.19 23.96
CA SER A 273 -9.75 -1.55 23.58
C SER A 273 -10.62 -0.33 23.35
N SER A 274 -11.60 -0.45 22.47
CA SER A 274 -12.76 0.44 22.53
C SER A 274 -13.42 0.32 23.90
N ASP A 275 -13.85 1.45 24.43
CA ASP A 275 -14.61 1.55 25.68
C ASP A 275 -16.04 0.98 25.60
N LEU A 276 -16.49 0.50 24.44
CA LEU A 276 -17.77 -0.20 24.29
C LEU A 276 -17.63 -1.64 24.80
N ILE A 277 -18.60 -2.08 25.61
CA ILE A 277 -18.52 -3.31 26.42
C ILE A 277 -18.23 -4.56 25.58
N ARG A 278 -18.71 -4.64 24.34
CA ARG A 278 -18.44 -5.79 23.44
C ARG A 278 -16.96 -5.93 23.09
N ALA A 279 -16.27 -4.84 22.80
CA ALA A 279 -14.85 -4.85 22.47
C ALA A 279 -14.04 -5.11 23.74
N ARG A 280 -14.35 -4.38 24.81
CA ARG A 280 -13.74 -4.56 26.13
C ARG A 280 -13.84 -6.00 26.62
N SER A 281 -15.04 -6.58 26.66
CA SER A 281 -15.24 -7.96 27.11
C SER A 281 -14.55 -8.97 26.18
N THR A 282 -14.41 -8.66 24.89
CA THR A 282 -13.63 -9.51 23.97
C THR A 282 -12.15 -9.49 24.37
N ALA A 283 -11.58 -8.31 24.63
CA ALA A 283 -10.21 -8.19 25.11
C ALA A 283 -10.00 -8.89 26.47
N GLU A 284 -10.92 -8.71 27.42
CA GLU A 284 -10.89 -9.36 28.74
C GLU A 284 -10.87 -10.89 28.61
N LEU A 285 -11.72 -11.45 27.75
CA LEU A 285 -11.78 -12.89 27.52
C LEU A 285 -10.52 -13.42 26.82
N ILE A 286 -9.96 -12.66 25.88
CA ILE A 286 -8.70 -12.99 25.20
C ILE A 286 -7.52 -13.03 26.19
N LEU A 287 -7.45 -12.07 27.11
CA LEU A 287 -6.39 -12.03 28.11
C LEU A 287 -6.60 -13.07 29.21
N GLY A 288 -7.85 -13.44 29.51
CA GLY A 288 -8.20 -14.39 30.55
C GLY A 288 -7.64 -13.99 31.91
N SER A 289 -6.77 -14.82 32.48
CA SER A 289 -6.12 -14.56 33.77
C SER A 289 -4.90 -13.62 33.67
N ASN A 290 -4.50 -13.21 32.47
CA ASN A 290 -3.35 -12.35 32.27
C ASN A 290 -3.69 -10.91 32.71
N LYS A 291 -2.89 -10.34 33.62
CA LYS A 291 -3.20 -9.07 34.30
C LYS A 291 -2.79 -7.82 33.50
N SER A 292 -2.65 -7.93 32.18
CA SER A 292 -2.31 -6.77 31.35
C SER A 292 -3.41 -5.72 31.45
N THR A 293 -3.05 -4.49 31.80
CA THR A 293 -4.00 -3.38 31.87
C THR A 293 -4.56 -3.11 30.48
N ILE A 294 -5.88 -3.23 30.32
CA ILE A 294 -6.58 -2.83 29.10
C ILE A 294 -6.72 -1.31 29.12
N ASN A 295 -6.12 -0.65 28.13
CA ASN A 295 -6.23 0.79 27.96
C ASN A 295 -7.46 1.08 27.09
N GLU A 296 -8.57 1.41 27.73
CA GLU A 296 -9.83 1.75 27.06
C GLU A 296 -9.75 3.15 26.45
N THR A 297 -10.25 3.31 25.22
CA THR A 297 -10.32 4.62 24.58
C THR A 297 -11.53 4.77 23.65
N PRO A 298 -12.24 5.92 23.70
CA PRO A 298 -13.28 6.24 22.72
C PRO A 298 -12.76 6.35 21.29
N LEU A 299 -11.45 6.58 21.11
CA LEU A 299 -10.86 6.70 19.78
C LEU A 299 -10.97 5.41 18.96
N LEU A 300 -11.25 4.28 19.61
CA LEU A 300 -11.43 2.97 18.97
C LEU A 300 -12.88 2.56 18.76
N ARG A 301 -13.87 3.42 19.06
CA ARG A 301 -15.27 3.10 18.77
C ARG A 301 -15.49 2.89 17.27
N GLU A 302 -16.45 2.06 16.90
CA GLU A 302 -16.96 2.04 15.52
C GLU A 302 -17.57 3.38 15.13
N ARG A 303 -17.96 3.53 13.88
CA ARG A 303 -18.61 4.75 13.40
C ARG A 303 -19.94 4.96 14.14
N CYS A 304 -20.17 6.16 14.66
CA CYS A 304 -21.48 6.53 15.18
C CYS A 304 -22.51 6.51 14.04
N LEU A 305 -23.58 5.72 14.16
CA LEU A 305 -24.60 5.64 13.12
C LEU A 305 -25.82 6.51 13.41
N GLY A 306 -25.77 7.33 14.47
CA GLY A 306 -26.79 8.30 14.79
C GLY A 306 -28.15 7.64 15.05
N THR A 307 -29.20 8.14 14.39
CA THR A 307 -30.57 7.64 14.58
C THR A 307 -30.84 6.27 13.94
N TRP A 308 -29.86 5.74 13.22
CA TRP A 308 -29.93 4.42 12.57
C TRP A 308 -29.52 3.27 13.48
N GLU A 309 -28.87 3.55 14.60
CA GLU A 309 -28.48 2.51 15.55
C GLU A 309 -29.70 1.75 16.07
N GLY A 310 -29.62 0.42 16.06
CA GLY A 310 -30.70 -0.48 16.46
C GLY A 310 -31.75 -0.72 15.39
N ARG A 311 -31.76 0.02 14.27
CA ARG A 311 -32.63 -0.28 13.12
C ARG A 311 -32.10 -1.47 12.32
N PHE A 312 -32.95 -2.10 11.53
CA PHE A 312 -32.52 -3.16 10.63
C PHE A 312 -31.70 -2.59 9.47
N ALA A 313 -30.61 -3.25 9.10
CA ALA A 313 -29.76 -2.82 7.98
C ALA A 313 -30.53 -2.67 6.65
N GLY A 314 -31.58 -3.48 6.45
CA GLY A 314 -32.45 -3.40 5.28
C GLY A 314 -33.28 -2.11 5.19
N GLU A 315 -33.59 -1.45 6.31
CA GLU A 315 -34.31 -0.17 6.30
C GLU A 315 -33.42 0.97 5.80
N LEU A 316 -32.17 0.98 6.27
CA LEU A 316 -31.16 1.94 5.81
C LEU A 316 -30.90 1.78 4.31
N LYS A 317 -30.79 0.53 3.83
CA LYS A 317 -30.65 0.23 2.40
C LYS A 317 -31.71 0.96 1.58
N SER A 318 -32.98 0.70 1.88
CA SER A 318 -34.10 1.27 1.13
C SER A 318 -34.13 2.79 1.22
N HIS A 319 -33.74 3.35 2.36
CA HIS A 319 -33.64 4.80 2.52
C HIS A 319 -32.54 5.41 1.65
N LEU A 320 -31.32 4.86 1.66
CA LEU A 320 -30.20 5.39 0.89
C LEU A 320 -30.40 5.20 -0.62
N GLU A 321 -30.95 4.07 -1.06
CA GLU A 321 -31.32 3.83 -2.48
C GLU A 321 -32.35 4.85 -3.01
N GLN A 322 -33.19 5.42 -2.14
CA GLN A 322 -34.18 6.43 -2.53
C GLN A 322 -33.66 7.87 -2.43
N THR A 323 -32.62 8.10 -1.63
CA THR A 323 -32.22 9.44 -1.21
C THR A 323 -30.93 9.90 -1.90
N ILE A 324 -30.09 8.97 -2.36
CA ILE A 324 -28.71 9.28 -2.78
C ILE A 324 -28.31 8.47 -4.01
N ASP A 325 -27.83 9.19 -5.02
CA ASP A 325 -27.13 8.63 -6.17
C ASP A 325 -25.61 8.72 -5.96
N VAL A 326 -25.07 7.72 -5.26
CA VAL A 326 -23.63 7.66 -4.91
C VAL A 326 -22.73 7.34 -6.10
N ASP A 327 -23.28 6.86 -7.22
CA ASP A 327 -22.48 6.60 -8.43
C ASP A 327 -21.87 7.90 -8.99
N ASN A 328 -22.41 9.05 -8.56
CA ASN A 328 -21.93 10.39 -8.91
C ASN A 328 -21.09 11.06 -7.80
N PHE A 329 -20.82 10.40 -6.68
CA PHE A 329 -20.02 11.00 -5.61
C PHE A 329 -18.54 11.01 -5.97
N THR A 330 -17.88 12.14 -5.72
CA THR A 330 -16.42 12.19 -5.60
C THR A 330 -15.97 11.46 -4.31
N GLN A 331 -14.68 11.12 -4.24
CA GLN A 331 -14.11 10.47 -3.04
C GLN A 331 -14.31 11.28 -1.77
N GLU A 332 -14.15 12.60 -1.86
CA GLU A 332 -14.27 13.52 -0.74
C GLU A 332 -15.72 13.61 -0.26
N GLU A 333 -16.68 13.68 -1.18
CA GLU A 333 -18.11 13.66 -0.87
C GLU A 333 -18.52 12.34 -0.20
N TYR A 334 -18.02 11.19 -0.69
CA TYR A 334 -18.29 9.90 -0.06
C TYR A 334 -17.75 9.81 1.37
N LEU A 335 -16.49 10.21 1.58
CA LEU A 335 -15.85 10.11 2.89
C LEU A 335 -16.47 11.08 3.90
N SER A 336 -16.93 12.25 3.46
CA SER A 336 -17.58 13.25 4.30
C SER A 336 -19.08 13.03 4.48
N PHE A 337 -19.69 12.11 3.72
CA PHE A 337 -21.12 11.83 3.77
C PHE A 337 -21.55 11.28 5.14
N LYS A 338 -22.66 11.82 5.65
CA LYS A 338 -23.31 11.40 6.90
C LYS A 338 -24.71 10.90 6.61
N TRP A 339 -25.08 9.77 7.22
CA TRP A 339 -26.41 9.18 7.04
C TRP A 339 -27.54 10.02 7.63
N ASP A 340 -27.22 10.79 8.67
CA ASP A 340 -28.03 11.86 9.22
C ASP A 340 -27.11 12.85 9.98
N ASP A 341 -27.67 13.96 10.47
CA ASP A 341 -26.91 15.01 11.17
C ASP A 341 -26.28 14.53 12.50
N THR A 342 -26.71 13.38 13.03
CA THR A 342 -26.22 12.79 14.29
C THR A 342 -25.20 11.67 14.07
N ALA A 343 -25.01 11.22 12.82
CA ALA A 343 -24.06 10.18 12.46
C ALA A 343 -22.64 10.75 12.23
N GLU A 344 -21.64 9.90 12.44
CA GLU A 344 -20.27 10.14 11.98
C GLU A 344 -20.16 9.78 10.49
N SER A 345 -19.37 10.58 9.77
CA SER A 345 -18.90 10.23 8.43
C SER A 345 -17.74 9.22 8.50
N TYR A 346 -17.35 8.64 7.37
CA TYR A 346 -16.13 7.83 7.32
C TYR A 346 -14.88 8.65 7.64
N SER A 347 -14.83 9.90 7.19
CA SER A 347 -13.73 10.83 7.47
C SER A 347 -13.58 11.10 8.96
N ASP A 348 -14.70 11.33 9.67
CA ASP A 348 -14.70 11.54 11.13
C ASP A 348 -14.11 10.31 11.87
N ALA A 349 -14.58 9.11 11.51
CA ALA A 349 -14.09 7.87 12.11
C ALA A 349 -12.61 7.60 11.77
N TYR A 350 -12.20 7.88 10.53
CA TYR A 350 -10.82 7.71 10.07
C TYR A 350 -9.86 8.66 10.79
N GLN A 351 -10.20 9.95 10.90
CA GLN A 351 -9.41 10.94 11.64
C GLN A 351 -9.23 10.50 13.09
N ARG A 352 -10.31 10.03 13.73
CA ARG A 352 -10.28 9.53 15.10
C ARG A 352 -9.34 8.32 15.25
N LEU A 353 -9.38 7.36 14.32
CA LEU A 353 -8.47 6.22 14.30
C LEU A 353 -7.02 6.65 14.04
N GLN A 354 -6.77 7.59 13.13
CA GLN A 354 -5.43 8.12 12.87
C GLN A 354 -4.83 8.78 14.11
N THR A 355 -5.61 9.58 14.85
CA THR A 355 -5.19 10.14 16.14
C THR A 355 -4.75 9.04 17.11
N PHE A 356 -5.49 7.94 17.16
CA PHE A 356 -5.13 6.80 18.01
C PHE A 356 -3.84 6.09 17.55
N ILE A 357 -3.72 5.75 16.26
CA ILE A 357 -2.51 5.07 15.73
C ILE A 357 -1.27 5.93 15.96
N ARG A 358 -1.36 7.25 15.75
CA ARG A 358 -0.29 8.18 16.09
C ARG A 358 0.03 8.11 17.58
N SER A 359 -0.98 8.13 18.45
CA SER A 359 -0.75 8.03 19.89
C SER A 359 -0.01 6.75 20.29
N ILE A 360 -0.26 5.61 19.63
CA ILE A 360 0.48 4.37 19.86
C ILE A 360 1.96 4.58 19.51
N ALA A 361 2.23 5.10 18.32
CA ALA A 361 3.59 5.29 17.81
C ALA A 361 4.43 6.19 18.74
N PHE A 362 3.81 7.20 19.36
CA PHE A 362 4.51 8.14 20.25
C PHE A 362 4.57 7.71 21.72
N SER A 363 3.59 6.96 22.23
CA SER A 363 3.46 6.65 23.66
C SER A 363 3.87 5.24 24.06
N THR A 364 4.18 4.37 23.09
CA THR A 364 4.49 2.96 23.35
C THR A 364 5.98 2.71 23.26
N PRO A 365 6.62 2.19 24.33
CA PRO A 365 8.01 1.80 24.25
C PRO A 365 8.17 0.80 23.12
N ILE A 366 9.14 1.04 22.22
CA ILE A 366 9.52 0.06 21.21
C ILE A 366 9.87 -1.24 21.94
N SER A 367 9.11 -2.29 21.63
CA SER A 367 9.20 -3.64 22.18
C SER A 367 8.89 -4.58 21.04
N ASP A 368 9.62 -5.69 20.95
CA ASP A 368 9.35 -6.73 19.96
C ASP A 368 8.01 -7.45 20.25
N ASP A 369 7.54 -7.35 21.50
CA ASP A 369 6.25 -7.90 21.91
C ASP A 369 5.09 -7.12 21.29
N PRO A 370 4.14 -7.80 20.64
CA PRO A 370 3.07 -7.15 19.90
C PRO A 370 2.07 -6.37 20.78
N ILE A 371 1.32 -5.48 20.15
CA ILE A 371 0.20 -4.75 20.74
C ILE A 371 -1.11 -5.45 20.37
N LEU A 372 -1.99 -5.67 21.33
CA LEU A 372 -3.36 -6.12 21.08
C LEU A 372 -4.30 -4.93 20.98
N LEU A 373 -5.09 -4.88 19.91
CA LEU A 373 -6.10 -3.86 19.65
C LEU A 373 -7.47 -4.49 19.52
N SER A 374 -8.33 -4.38 20.53
CA SER A 374 -9.71 -4.85 20.45
C SER A 374 -10.67 -3.72 20.07
N SER A 375 -11.26 -3.83 18.90
CA SER A 375 -12.10 -2.80 18.30
C SER A 375 -13.30 -3.45 17.59
N HIS A 376 -13.82 -2.76 16.60
CA HIS A 376 -14.98 -3.14 15.82
C HIS A 376 -14.57 -3.39 14.39
N GLY A 377 -15.48 -3.97 13.61
CA GLY A 377 -15.25 -4.13 12.19
C GLY A 377 -16.53 -3.86 11.45
N GLU A 378 -16.40 -3.34 10.23
CA GLU A 378 -17.54 -3.11 9.37
C GLU A 378 -18.16 -4.44 8.95
N GLU A 379 -19.45 -4.41 8.65
CA GLU A 379 -20.12 -5.54 8.02
C GLU A 379 -19.48 -5.73 6.63
N GLN A 380 -19.09 -6.96 6.28
CA GLN A 380 -18.46 -7.30 5.01
C GLN A 380 -19.40 -8.18 4.20
N CYS A 381 -19.38 -7.96 2.90
CA CYS A 381 -20.22 -8.67 1.96
C CYS A 381 -19.83 -10.14 1.81
N ASN A 382 -20.79 -11.03 2.14
CA ASN A 382 -20.79 -12.47 1.85
C ASN A 382 -19.51 -13.23 2.25
N ARG A 383 -19.11 -13.13 3.52
CA ARG A 383 -17.84 -13.68 4.08
C ARG A 383 -17.45 -15.10 3.68
N ASN A 384 -18.40 -16.02 3.51
CA ASN A 384 -18.07 -17.44 3.28
C ASN A 384 -17.50 -17.73 1.87
N GLN A 385 -17.67 -16.82 0.91
CA GLN A 385 -17.18 -16.94 -0.46
C GLN A 385 -16.47 -15.66 -0.89
N THR A 386 -15.74 -15.02 0.02
CA THR A 386 -14.94 -13.83 -0.28
C THR A 386 -13.47 -14.12 0.05
N LEU A 387 -12.58 -13.78 -0.88
CA LEU A 387 -11.13 -13.89 -0.69
C LEU A 387 -10.68 -12.98 0.46
N ILE A 388 -9.69 -13.44 1.22
CA ILE A 388 -9.13 -12.71 2.35
C ILE A 388 -7.85 -12.01 1.88
N LEU A 389 -7.86 -10.67 1.84
CA LEU A 389 -6.65 -9.91 1.54
C LEU A 389 -5.61 -10.12 2.65
N LEU A 390 -4.42 -10.57 2.27
CA LEU A 390 -3.28 -10.78 3.15
C LEU A 390 -2.31 -9.60 3.09
N HIS A 391 -2.06 -9.10 1.88
CA HIS A 391 -1.13 -8.01 1.61
C HIS A 391 -1.49 -7.35 0.28
N GLU A 392 -1.13 -6.08 0.15
CA GLU A 392 -1.38 -5.26 -1.04
C GLU A 392 -0.21 -4.31 -1.22
N GLN A 393 0.15 -4.08 -2.48
CA GLN A 393 1.29 -3.27 -2.85
C GLN A 393 1.05 -2.60 -4.20
N ASN A 394 1.11 -1.27 -4.26
CA ASN A 394 1.04 -0.53 -5.53
C ASN A 394 2.33 -0.73 -6.33
N ILE A 395 2.21 -1.05 -7.62
CA ILE A 395 3.32 -1.40 -8.52
C ILE A 395 4.27 -0.23 -8.69
N ARG A 396 3.73 0.97 -8.93
CA ARG A 396 4.51 2.19 -9.18
C ARG A 396 5.27 2.61 -7.92
N ASP A 397 4.58 2.66 -6.77
CA ASP A 397 5.20 3.01 -5.49
C ASP A 397 6.36 2.06 -5.14
N SER A 398 6.21 0.78 -5.49
CA SER A 398 7.19 -0.27 -5.21
C SER A 398 8.44 -0.20 -6.06
N LEU A 399 8.30 0.32 -7.29
CA LEU A 399 9.44 0.60 -8.16
C LEU A 399 10.17 1.87 -7.71
N TYR A 400 9.45 2.90 -7.26
CA TYR A 400 10.06 4.15 -6.76
C TYR A 400 10.82 3.96 -5.46
N TYR A 401 10.28 3.17 -4.53
CA TYR A 401 10.93 2.92 -3.24
C TYR A 401 12.35 2.37 -3.40
N GLU A 402 12.58 1.58 -4.46
CA GLU A 402 13.85 0.90 -4.69
C GLU A 402 14.74 1.56 -5.75
N ASN A 403 14.17 2.25 -6.73
CA ASN A 403 14.90 2.85 -7.86
C ASN A 403 15.07 4.37 -7.74
N GLU A 404 15.49 4.89 -6.58
CA GLU A 404 15.76 6.32 -6.31
C GLU A 404 16.81 7.01 -7.24
N ARG A 405 17.19 6.42 -8.38
CA ARG A 405 18.23 6.96 -9.28
C ARG A 405 17.82 7.11 -10.75
N ASN A 406 16.65 6.66 -11.19
CA ASN A 406 16.22 6.78 -12.59
C ASN A 406 14.69 6.89 -12.72
N GLU A 407 14.10 8.02 -12.31
CA GLU A 407 12.69 8.32 -12.58
C GLU A 407 12.37 8.32 -14.08
N SER A 408 13.36 8.59 -14.95
CA SER A 408 13.16 8.76 -16.38
C SER A 408 12.73 7.51 -17.15
N ASN A 409 12.78 6.32 -16.53
CA ASN A 409 12.44 5.04 -17.17
C ASN A 409 11.21 4.36 -16.56
N ILE A 410 10.53 4.98 -15.59
CA ILE A 410 9.29 4.43 -15.01
C ILE A 410 8.10 5.10 -15.72
N PRO A 411 7.22 4.32 -16.38
CA PRO A 411 5.99 4.80 -16.99
C PRO A 411 5.08 5.59 -16.03
N ASP A 412 4.31 6.52 -16.59
CA ASP A 412 3.32 7.31 -15.83
C ASP A 412 2.07 6.53 -15.42
N ALA A 413 1.85 5.37 -16.02
CA ALA A 413 0.81 4.42 -15.64
C ALA A 413 1.23 3.03 -16.09
N PHE A 414 0.80 2.01 -15.36
CA PHE A 414 0.96 0.61 -15.71
C PHE A 414 -0.39 -0.01 -16.00
N GLU A 415 -0.55 -0.53 -17.20
CA GLU A 415 -1.73 -1.30 -17.58
C GLU A 415 -1.33 -2.79 -17.51
N THR A 416 -1.56 -3.43 -16.36
CA THR A 416 -1.09 -4.81 -16.11
C THR A 416 -1.95 -5.83 -16.82
N SER A 417 -1.34 -6.89 -17.36
CA SER A 417 -2.11 -7.89 -18.13
C SER A 417 -1.83 -9.34 -17.74
N GLY A 418 -0.87 -9.58 -16.84
CA GLY A 418 -0.56 -10.94 -16.45
C GLY A 418 0.55 -11.03 -15.43
N VAL A 419 0.55 -12.13 -14.69
CA VAL A 419 1.55 -12.41 -13.67
C VAL A 419 1.90 -13.89 -13.64
N VAL A 420 3.18 -14.21 -13.48
CA VAL A 420 3.66 -15.56 -13.16
C VAL A 420 4.59 -15.52 -11.97
N LEU A 421 4.51 -16.56 -11.14
CA LEU A 421 5.39 -16.73 -10.00
C LEU A 421 6.50 -17.73 -10.34
N ARG A 422 7.74 -17.37 -10.00
CA ARG A 422 8.89 -18.28 -10.15
C ARG A 422 8.73 -19.47 -9.19
N PRO A 423 9.22 -20.68 -9.50
CA PRO A 423 9.03 -21.88 -8.65
C PRO A 423 9.51 -21.77 -7.21
N ASP A 424 10.41 -20.85 -6.90
CA ASP A 424 10.88 -20.60 -5.54
C ASP A 424 9.95 -19.69 -4.73
N ASN A 425 8.88 -19.16 -5.35
CA ASN A 425 7.91 -18.24 -4.76
C ASN A 425 8.52 -16.92 -4.25
N LEU A 426 9.73 -16.56 -4.70
CA LEU A 426 10.43 -15.36 -4.24
C LEU A 426 10.30 -14.19 -5.21
N ILE A 427 10.17 -14.48 -6.51
CA ILE A 427 10.09 -13.48 -7.57
C ILE A 427 8.86 -13.76 -8.41
N MET A 428 8.12 -12.70 -8.73
CA MET A 428 7.08 -12.73 -9.75
C MET A 428 7.46 -11.84 -10.92
N TYR A 429 6.98 -12.22 -12.11
CA TYR A 429 7.08 -11.43 -13.31
C TYR A 429 5.70 -10.92 -13.69
N ILE A 430 5.59 -9.61 -13.90
CA ILE A 430 4.36 -8.93 -14.30
C ILE A 430 4.58 -8.34 -15.70
N ILE A 431 3.65 -8.59 -16.60
CA ILE A 431 3.63 -7.99 -17.94
C ILE A 431 2.62 -6.83 -17.98
N PHE A 432 2.84 -5.90 -18.88
CA PHE A 432 1.98 -4.74 -19.08
C PHE A 432 1.62 -4.62 -20.56
N ASP A 433 0.41 -4.16 -20.89
CA ASP A 433 -0.04 -3.94 -22.28
C ASP A 433 0.53 -2.63 -22.86
N ASN A 434 0.84 -1.66 -22.01
CA ASN A 434 1.15 -0.30 -22.45
C ASN A 434 2.65 -0.04 -22.58
N THR A 435 3.48 -1.03 -22.22
CA THR A 435 4.94 -0.88 -22.21
C THR A 435 5.65 -2.16 -22.66
N PHE A 436 6.76 -2.00 -23.40
CA PHE A 436 7.67 -3.10 -23.74
C PHE A 436 8.66 -3.38 -22.60
N GLN A 437 8.13 -3.58 -21.40
CA GLN A 437 8.91 -3.91 -20.21
C GLN A 437 8.26 -5.07 -19.46
N ILE A 438 9.06 -5.85 -18.75
CA ILE A 438 8.58 -6.85 -17.79
C ILE A 438 8.98 -6.40 -16.39
N GLY A 439 8.00 -6.30 -15.51
CA GLY A 439 8.22 -6.03 -14.09
C GLY A 439 8.73 -7.26 -13.37
N VAL A 440 9.80 -7.10 -12.61
CA VAL A 440 10.36 -8.10 -11.69
C VAL A 440 10.02 -7.62 -10.29
N PHE A 441 9.17 -8.35 -9.59
CA PHE A 441 8.74 -7.98 -8.25
C PHE A 441 9.07 -9.07 -7.24
N CYS A 442 9.60 -8.64 -6.10
CA CYS A 442 9.83 -9.50 -4.96
C CYS A 442 8.47 -9.84 -4.34
N THR A 443 8.27 -11.11 -4.00
CA THR A 443 7.09 -11.45 -3.20
C THR A 443 7.22 -10.85 -1.81
N TRP A 444 6.07 -10.56 -1.18
CA TRP A 444 6.06 -10.07 0.20
C TRP A 444 6.80 -11.00 1.18
N LEU A 445 6.87 -12.31 0.87
CA LEU A 445 7.65 -13.32 1.59
C LEU A 445 9.17 -13.11 1.40
N ALA A 446 9.61 -12.74 0.20
CA ALA A 446 11.02 -12.54 -0.15
C ALA A 446 11.63 -11.29 0.50
N ILE A 447 10.86 -10.20 0.59
CA ILE A 447 11.31 -8.92 1.20
C ILE A 447 11.85 -9.12 2.63
N ARG A 448 11.34 -10.12 3.36
CA ARG A 448 11.78 -10.43 4.73
C ARG A 448 13.02 -11.32 4.83
N THR A 449 13.45 -11.97 3.75
CA THR A 449 14.40 -13.09 3.82
C THR A 449 15.63 -12.91 2.92
N ILE A 450 15.51 -12.15 1.82
CA ILE A 450 16.56 -12.01 0.80
C ILE A 450 16.63 -10.55 0.34
N ASN A 451 17.84 -10.12 -0.03
CA ASN A 451 18.09 -8.84 -0.70
C ASN A 451 17.60 -8.92 -2.16
N CYS A 452 16.29 -8.89 -2.34
CA CYS A 452 15.61 -8.88 -3.62
C CYS A 452 15.24 -7.43 -3.97
N THR A 453 15.31 -7.06 -5.26
CA THR A 453 14.92 -5.72 -5.70
C THR A 453 13.92 -5.68 -6.85
N ASN A 454 12.89 -4.84 -6.72
CA ASN A 454 11.87 -4.54 -7.71
C ASN A 454 12.45 -3.70 -8.86
N LYS A 455 12.22 -4.13 -10.09
CA LYS A 455 12.78 -3.45 -11.28
C LYS A 455 12.00 -3.75 -12.55
N LEU A 456 12.21 -2.92 -13.56
CA LEU A 456 11.71 -3.14 -14.92
C LEU A 456 12.84 -3.70 -15.80
N LEU A 457 12.51 -4.67 -16.65
CA LEU A 457 13.40 -5.21 -17.68
C LEU A 457 12.89 -4.81 -19.05
N ASP A 458 13.73 -4.13 -19.83
CA ASP A 458 13.39 -3.74 -21.19
C ASP A 458 13.32 -4.96 -22.11
N TRP A 459 12.30 -4.98 -22.97
CA TRP A 459 12.16 -5.99 -24.02
C TRP A 459 13.38 -5.95 -24.96
N PRO A 460 13.93 -7.09 -25.39
CA PRO A 460 15.21 -7.13 -26.10
C PRO A 460 15.12 -6.71 -27.58
N ASP A 461 13.92 -6.55 -28.12
CA ASP A 461 13.68 -6.23 -29.54
C ASP A 461 13.10 -4.83 -29.72
N ASN A 462 13.89 -3.94 -30.31
CA ASN A 462 13.52 -2.54 -30.57
C ASN A 462 12.84 -2.34 -31.95
N THR A 463 12.50 -3.41 -32.66
CA THR A 463 11.92 -3.31 -34.02
C THR A 463 10.42 -3.02 -34.05
N PHE A 464 9.75 -3.05 -32.89
CA PHE A 464 8.35 -2.68 -32.78
C PHE A 464 8.20 -1.15 -32.90
N ASN A 465 7.66 -0.68 -34.03
CA ASN A 465 7.25 0.72 -34.23
C ASN A 465 5.97 1.10 -33.45
N LYS A 466 5.58 0.32 -32.44
CA LYS A 466 4.38 0.55 -31.61
C LYS A 466 4.79 1.18 -30.29
N LEU A 467 3.94 2.07 -29.78
CA LEU A 467 4.08 2.67 -28.45
C LEU A 467 3.77 1.65 -27.33
N ASN A 468 2.82 0.75 -27.57
CA ASN A 468 2.31 -0.22 -26.60
C ASN A 468 2.68 -1.65 -27.01
N SER A 469 2.89 -2.52 -26.02
CA SER A 469 3.25 -3.92 -26.24
C SER A 469 2.05 -4.78 -26.62
N GLU A 470 0.85 -4.42 -26.14
CA GLU A 470 -0.37 -5.21 -26.26
C GLU A 470 -0.17 -6.65 -25.73
N PHE A 471 0.61 -6.82 -24.65
CA PHE A 471 0.74 -8.12 -23.99
C PHE A 471 -0.50 -8.43 -23.17
N GLU A 472 -1.00 -9.66 -23.25
CA GLU A 472 -2.29 -10.04 -22.63
C GLU A 472 -2.20 -11.25 -21.68
N GLY A 473 -1.08 -11.97 -21.68
CA GLY A 473 -0.94 -13.11 -20.79
C GLY A 473 0.44 -13.69 -20.79
N ILE A 474 0.86 -14.24 -19.65
CA ILE A 474 2.17 -14.87 -19.45
C ILE A 474 2.00 -16.25 -18.82
N ALA A 475 2.72 -17.24 -19.35
CA ALA A 475 2.80 -18.60 -18.81
C ALA A 475 4.25 -19.02 -18.60
N TYR A 476 4.48 -20.00 -17.74
CA TYR A 476 5.84 -20.48 -17.41
C TYR A 476 5.97 -22.00 -17.51
N ASN A 477 7.00 -22.45 -18.22
CA ASN A 477 7.42 -23.85 -18.25
C ASN A 477 8.67 -24.05 -17.39
N SER A 478 8.49 -24.68 -16.23
CA SER A 478 9.56 -25.01 -15.29
C SER A 478 10.55 -26.05 -15.80
N LEU A 479 10.21 -26.85 -16.81
CA LEU A 479 11.11 -27.88 -17.35
C LEU A 479 12.21 -27.29 -18.24
N THR A 480 11.90 -26.21 -18.96
CA THR A 480 12.83 -25.57 -19.91
C THR A 480 13.20 -24.15 -19.49
N ASP A 481 12.73 -23.71 -18.33
CA ASP A 481 12.85 -22.34 -17.83
C ASP A 481 12.45 -21.30 -18.89
N THR A 482 11.30 -21.54 -19.52
CA THR A 482 10.81 -20.73 -20.66
C THR A 482 9.49 -20.08 -20.30
N TYR A 483 9.38 -18.79 -20.61
CA TYR A 483 8.17 -18.01 -20.45
C TYR A 483 7.51 -17.82 -21.82
N PHE A 484 6.18 -17.86 -21.85
CA PHE A 484 5.37 -17.64 -23.04
C PHE A 484 4.55 -16.39 -22.80
N ILE A 485 4.65 -15.40 -23.69
CA ILE A 485 3.88 -14.16 -23.59
C ILE A 485 3.00 -14.05 -24.82
N VAL A 486 1.68 -13.97 -24.64
CA VAL A 486 0.74 -13.76 -25.74
C VAL A 486 0.54 -12.26 -25.96
N GLN A 487 0.55 -11.86 -27.22
CA GLN A 487 0.23 -10.51 -27.66
C GLN A 487 -1.19 -10.47 -28.24
N GLU A 488 -1.87 -9.34 -28.06
CA GLU A 488 -3.14 -9.03 -28.69
C GLU A 488 -3.06 -9.16 -30.22
N THR A 489 -4.22 -9.14 -30.87
CA THR A 489 -4.35 -9.54 -32.25
C THR A 489 -3.73 -8.53 -33.22
N ILE A 490 -2.86 -9.02 -34.12
CA ILE A 490 -2.24 -8.23 -35.18
C ILE A 490 -2.99 -8.47 -36.50
N SER A 491 -3.28 -7.41 -37.24
CA SER A 491 -3.87 -7.50 -38.58
C SER A 491 -2.96 -8.31 -39.49
N SER A 492 -3.44 -9.47 -39.95
CA SER A 492 -2.64 -10.40 -40.75
C SER A 492 -2.74 -10.15 -42.26
N ASN A 493 -3.79 -9.45 -42.70
CA ASN A 493 -3.99 -9.01 -44.08
C ASN A 493 -5.00 -7.86 -44.11
N VAL A 494 -4.58 -6.68 -44.57
CA VAL A 494 -5.43 -5.46 -44.62
C VAL A 494 -6.66 -5.65 -45.54
N SER A 495 -6.63 -6.66 -46.42
CA SER A 495 -7.70 -6.98 -47.36
C SER A 495 -8.72 -8.01 -46.87
N SER A 496 -8.44 -8.80 -45.82
CA SER A 496 -9.33 -9.90 -45.37
C SER A 496 -10.01 -9.70 -44.01
N ASN A 497 -9.70 -8.61 -43.26
CA ASN A 497 -10.17 -8.40 -41.87
C ASN A 497 -9.87 -9.59 -40.93
N GLU A 498 -8.76 -10.30 -41.15
CA GLU A 498 -8.34 -11.43 -40.33
C GLU A 498 -7.23 -11.02 -39.35
N TYR A 499 -7.50 -11.17 -38.06
CA TYR A 499 -6.56 -10.81 -36.99
C TYR A 499 -6.04 -12.06 -36.28
N ASN A 500 -4.73 -12.10 -36.00
CA ASN A 500 -4.07 -13.25 -35.36
C ASN A 500 -3.12 -12.77 -34.26
N SER A 501 -3.05 -13.53 -33.17
CA SER A 501 -2.12 -13.26 -32.07
C SER A 501 -0.77 -13.95 -32.28
N ASN A 502 0.25 -13.45 -31.59
CA ASN A 502 1.57 -14.06 -31.50
C ASN A 502 1.86 -14.53 -30.08
N ILE A 503 2.66 -15.59 -29.95
CA ILE A 503 3.25 -16.01 -28.68
C ILE A 503 4.77 -15.83 -28.80
N PHE A 504 5.32 -15.04 -27.89
CA PHE A 504 6.75 -14.89 -27.70
C PHE A 504 7.26 -15.92 -26.71
N GLU A 505 8.31 -16.64 -27.08
CA GLU A 505 9.03 -17.55 -26.19
C GLU A 505 10.28 -16.82 -25.69
N VAL A 506 10.38 -16.62 -24.37
CA VAL A 506 11.49 -15.87 -23.77
C VAL A 506 12.12 -16.62 -22.60
N GLN A 507 13.40 -16.35 -22.37
CA GLN A 507 14.09 -16.71 -21.13
C GLN A 507 14.36 -15.44 -20.34
N ILE A 508 13.98 -15.45 -19.06
CA ILE A 508 14.17 -14.31 -18.16
C ILE A 508 15.20 -14.72 -17.11
N THR A 509 16.37 -14.08 -17.13
CA THR A 509 17.42 -14.31 -16.13
C THR A 509 17.40 -13.17 -15.13
N THR A 510 17.29 -13.47 -13.83
CA THR A 510 17.30 -12.47 -12.76
C THR A 510 18.23 -12.85 -11.61
N ASN A 511 19.33 -12.10 -11.49
CA ASN A 511 20.29 -12.19 -10.40
C ASN A 511 20.45 -10.81 -9.73
N VAL A 512 21.18 -10.75 -8.61
CA VAL A 512 21.44 -9.50 -7.86
C VAL A 512 22.14 -8.44 -8.73
N THR A 513 23.03 -8.87 -9.64
CA THR A 513 23.88 -7.95 -10.42
C THR A 513 23.49 -7.83 -11.89
N PHE A 514 22.69 -8.75 -12.42
CA PHE A 514 22.36 -8.81 -13.84
C PHE A 514 20.95 -9.32 -14.04
N SER A 515 20.20 -8.70 -14.96
CA SER A 515 18.91 -9.20 -15.38
C SER A 515 18.65 -8.87 -16.84
N SER A 516 18.12 -9.82 -17.58
CA SER A 516 17.89 -9.69 -19.01
C SER A 516 16.76 -10.60 -19.48
N ILE A 517 16.11 -10.18 -20.56
CA ILE A 517 15.17 -11.00 -21.32
C ILE A 517 15.88 -11.44 -22.59
N ASN A 518 15.82 -12.73 -22.90
CA ASN A 518 16.31 -13.29 -24.16
C ASN A 518 15.12 -13.82 -24.97
N LEU A 519 14.83 -13.20 -26.11
CA LEU A 519 13.78 -13.65 -27.02
C LEU A 519 14.28 -14.86 -27.81
N ILE A 520 13.68 -16.03 -27.58
CA ILE A 520 14.00 -17.26 -28.29
C ILE A 520 13.38 -17.21 -29.69
N GLN A 521 12.07 -16.96 -29.76
CA GLN A 521 11.33 -16.88 -31.02
C GLN A 521 9.93 -16.27 -30.82
N SER A 522 9.29 -15.91 -31.94
CA SER A 522 7.90 -15.47 -32.00
C SER A 522 7.13 -16.39 -32.93
N CYS A 523 6.03 -16.98 -32.44
CA CYS A 523 5.22 -17.95 -33.17
C CYS A 523 3.79 -17.44 -33.30
N ARG A 524 3.25 -17.44 -34.52
CA ARG A 524 1.86 -17.06 -34.76
C ARG A 524 0.89 -18.12 -34.24
N ILE A 525 -0.24 -17.70 -33.70
CA ILE A 525 -1.35 -18.59 -33.38
C ILE A 525 -2.23 -18.77 -34.62
N ASN A 526 -2.51 -20.02 -34.99
CA ASN A 526 -3.47 -20.37 -36.04
C ASN A 526 -4.90 -20.25 -35.51
N TRP A 527 -5.31 -19.04 -35.19
CA TRP A 527 -6.64 -18.72 -34.70
C TRP A 527 -7.01 -17.31 -35.15
N THR A 528 -8.15 -17.18 -35.81
CA THR A 528 -8.57 -15.93 -36.44
C THR A 528 -9.68 -15.26 -35.63
N PHE A 529 -9.52 -13.97 -35.37
CA PHE A 529 -10.55 -13.08 -34.81
C PHE A 529 -11.05 -12.10 -35.89
N GLU A 530 -12.31 -11.64 -35.82
CA GLU A 530 -12.90 -10.67 -36.79
C GLU A 530 -12.73 -9.19 -36.37
N SER A 531 -12.18 -8.92 -35.18
CA SER A 531 -11.92 -7.57 -34.68
C SER A 531 -10.63 -7.53 -33.88
N THR A 532 -9.99 -6.35 -33.81
CA THR A 532 -8.78 -6.14 -33.00
C THR A 532 -9.05 -6.23 -31.50
N SER A 533 -10.21 -5.75 -31.03
CA SER A 533 -10.56 -5.61 -29.60
C SER A 533 -11.03 -6.91 -28.92
N LYS A 534 -10.59 -8.06 -29.41
CA LYS A 534 -10.98 -9.39 -28.92
C LYS A 534 -9.79 -10.33 -29.06
N GLY A 535 -9.32 -10.90 -27.96
CA GLY A 535 -8.12 -11.73 -27.95
C GLY A 535 -8.15 -12.87 -26.92
N PHE A 536 -6.94 -13.35 -26.62
CA PHE A 536 -6.70 -14.22 -25.47
C PHE A 536 -6.19 -13.35 -24.32
N GLU A 537 -6.86 -13.40 -23.17
CA GLU A 537 -6.56 -12.60 -21.96
C GLU A 537 -5.71 -13.37 -20.97
N GLY A 538 -5.33 -14.60 -21.31
CA GLY A 538 -4.64 -15.44 -20.34
C GLY A 538 -4.03 -16.64 -21.00
N LEU A 539 -2.89 -17.05 -20.45
CA LEU A 539 -2.11 -18.16 -20.95
C LEU A 539 -1.64 -19.00 -19.78
N GLU A 540 -1.77 -20.32 -19.90
CA GLU A 540 -1.29 -21.25 -18.89
C GLU A 540 -0.56 -22.42 -19.55
N PHE A 541 0.54 -22.88 -18.96
CA PHE A 541 1.36 -23.97 -19.49
C PHE A 541 0.94 -25.30 -18.86
N MET A 542 0.74 -26.32 -19.71
CA MET A 542 0.33 -27.64 -19.25
C MET A 542 1.14 -28.74 -19.93
N MET A 543 1.81 -29.58 -19.14
CA MET A 543 2.39 -30.84 -19.61
C MET A 543 1.38 -31.97 -19.48
N HIS A 544 1.11 -32.67 -20.58
CA HIS A 544 0.30 -33.90 -20.57
C HIS A 544 1.23 -35.11 -20.37
N HIS A 545 1.18 -35.71 -19.18
CA HIS A 545 2.17 -36.69 -18.73
C HIS A 545 2.09 -37.99 -19.53
N LYS A 546 0.89 -38.51 -19.79
CA LYS A 546 0.73 -39.76 -20.57
C LYS A 546 1.20 -39.64 -22.02
N ARG A 547 1.13 -38.44 -22.60
CA ARG A 547 1.50 -38.16 -24.00
C ARG A 547 2.92 -37.65 -24.11
N ASN A 548 3.56 -37.31 -22.98
CA ASN A 548 4.84 -36.63 -22.91
C ASN A 548 4.90 -35.41 -23.84
N LYS A 549 3.86 -34.56 -23.79
CA LYS A 549 3.69 -33.43 -24.70
C LYS A 549 3.24 -32.17 -23.96
N ASN A 550 3.77 -31.03 -24.40
CA ASN A 550 3.48 -29.72 -23.85
C ASN A 550 2.35 -29.04 -24.63
N TYR A 551 1.47 -28.36 -23.92
CA TYR A 551 0.37 -27.58 -24.46
C TYR A 551 0.31 -26.21 -23.77
N LEU A 552 -0.25 -25.23 -24.46
CA LEU A 552 -0.68 -23.98 -23.85
C LEU A 552 -2.20 -23.94 -23.80
N LEU A 553 -2.76 -23.50 -22.68
CA LEU A 553 -4.17 -23.20 -22.53
C LEU A 553 -4.34 -21.69 -22.67
N ALA A 554 -5.02 -21.26 -23.73
CA ALA A 554 -5.29 -19.85 -23.98
C ALA A 554 -6.75 -19.52 -23.60
N LEU A 555 -6.94 -18.62 -22.65
CA LEU A 555 -8.24 -18.18 -22.16
C LEU A 555 -8.79 -17.08 -23.07
N CYS A 556 -10.00 -17.26 -23.59
CA CYS A 556 -10.63 -16.22 -24.40
C CYS A 556 -11.35 -15.18 -23.53
N GLU A 557 -11.23 -13.90 -23.87
CA GLU A 557 -11.89 -12.78 -23.19
C GLU A 557 -13.41 -12.98 -23.06
N GLY A 558 -14.04 -13.41 -24.17
CA GLY A 558 -15.48 -13.56 -24.29
C GLY A 558 -15.95 -15.01 -24.22
N ASN A 559 -17.16 -15.21 -23.70
CA ASN A 559 -17.82 -16.52 -23.55
C ASN A 559 -17.84 -17.38 -24.83
N LYS A 560 -17.91 -16.80 -26.03
CA LYS A 560 -18.07 -17.59 -27.25
C LYS A 560 -16.76 -17.91 -27.96
N CYS A 561 -15.66 -17.23 -27.62
CA CYS A 561 -14.39 -17.27 -28.37
C CYS A 561 -14.65 -17.28 -29.90
N LYS A 562 -15.61 -16.45 -30.33
CA LYS A 562 -16.14 -16.36 -31.68
C LYS A 562 -16.46 -14.90 -31.98
N PRO A 563 -16.38 -14.51 -33.26
CA PRO A 563 -16.75 -13.18 -33.70
C PRO A 563 -18.27 -12.96 -33.67
N GLN A 564 -18.73 -11.72 -33.50
CA GLN A 564 -20.14 -11.37 -33.67
C GLN A 564 -20.39 -10.81 -35.08
N SER A 565 -20.93 -11.65 -35.96
CA SER A 565 -21.58 -11.20 -37.19
C SER A 565 -22.97 -10.62 -36.84
N ASN A 566 -23.12 -9.30 -36.95
CA ASN A 566 -24.39 -8.55 -37.08
C ASN A 566 -25.69 -9.29 -36.72
N SER A 567 -26.08 -9.26 -35.44
CA SER A 567 -27.46 -9.10 -34.95
C SER A 567 -27.45 -9.20 -33.41
N GLU A 568 -28.21 -8.33 -32.79
CA GLU A 568 -28.36 -8.08 -31.35
C GLU A 568 -28.14 -9.31 -30.42
N ASP A 569 -27.07 -9.28 -29.61
CA ASP A 569 -27.18 -9.53 -28.17
C ASP A 569 -25.99 -8.84 -27.44
N PRO A 570 -26.23 -7.75 -26.71
CA PRO A 570 -25.17 -6.93 -26.12
C PRO A 570 -24.73 -7.53 -24.79
N VAL A 571 -23.51 -8.04 -24.61
CA VAL A 571 -22.92 -8.09 -23.25
C VAL A 571 -23.76 -8.92 -22.22
N THR A 572 -24.69 -9.80 -22.66
CA THR A 572 -25.80 -10.34 -21.84
C THR A 572 -25.82 -11.85 -21.68
N SER A 573 -25.09 -12.65 -22.47
CA SER A 573 -25.02 -14.09 -22.21
C SER A 573 -24.07 -14.36 -21.04
N LEU A 574 -24.60 -14.46 -19.82
CA LEU A 574 -23.84 -14.89 -18.64
C LEU A 574 -23.23 -16.28 -18.88
N GLY A 575 -21.90 -16.39 -18.71
CA GLY A 575 -21.17 -17.65 -18.61
C GLY A 575 -20.79 -18.39 -19.90
N ASN A 576 -20.08 -19.52 -19.72
CA ASN A 576 -19.52 -20.43 -20.74
C ASN A 576 -18.19 -20.00 -21.40
N GLY A 577 -17.24 -19.47 -20.61
CA GLY A 577 -15.87 -19.17 -21.06
C GLY A 577 -15.15 -20.38 -21.67
N LYS A 578 -14.09 -20.11 -22.43
CA LYS A 578 -13.40 -21.16 -23.21
C LYS A 578 -11.90 -21.08 -23.05
N LEU A 579 -11.29 -22.25 -22.92
CA LEU A 579 -9.85 -22.45 -23.03
C LEU A 579 -9.57 -23.12 -24.37
N VAL A 580 -8.76 -22.50 -25.20
CA VAL A 580 -8.25 -23.09 -26.44
C VAL A 580 -6.95 -23.82 -26.12
N VAL A 581 -6.91 -25.11 -26.43
CA VAL A 581 -5.72 -25.94 -26.24
C VAL A 581 -4.83 -25.79 -27.48
N LEU A 582 -3.65 -25.25 -27.29
CA LEU A 582 -2.69 -24.95 -28.35
C LEU A 582 -1.52 -25.93 -28.33
N ASP A 583 -1.16 -26.40 -29.52
CA ASP A 583 -0.06 -27.32 -29.77
C ASP A 583 0.95 -26.67 -30.72
N LYS A 584 2.25 -26.73 -30.38
CA LYS A 584 3.31 -26.11 -31.17
C LYS A 584 3.69 -27.01 -32.34
N HIS A 585 3.60 -26.47 -33.53
CA HIS A 585 4.05 -27.11 -34.76
C HIS A 585 5.24 -26.34 -35.35
N GLU A 586 6.33 -27.05 -35.60
CA GLU A 586 7.49 -26.50 -36.31
C GLU A 586 7.42 -26.91 -37.77
N THR A 587 7.61 -25.95 -38.68
CA THR A 587 7.59 -26.21 -40.13
C THR A 587 9.00 -26.33 -40.68
N THR A 588 9.28 -27.42 -41.38
CA THR A 588 10.62 -27.75 -41.90
C THR A 588 11.11 -26.85 -43.03
N HIS A 589 10.23 -26.05 -43.64
CA HIS A 589 10.54 -25.31 -44.86
C HIS A 589 11.03 -23.88 -44.68
N ASN A 590 10.91 -23.26 -43.49
CA ASN A 590 11.33 -21.86 -43.26
C ASN A 590 11.78 -21.54 -41.82
N ASN A 591 12.01 -22.54 -40.94
CA ASN A 591 12.20 -22.32 -39.50
C ASN A 591 11.05 -21.51 -38.85
N SER A 592 9.86 -21.48 -39.46
CA SER A 592 8.68 -20.85 -38.90
C SER A 592 7.96 -21.79 -37.94
N CYS A 593 7.61 -21.28 -36.77
CA CYS A 593 6.80 -21.97 -35.77
C CYS A 593 5.36 -21.43 -35.77
N GLN A 594 4.41 -22.31 -35.44
CA GLN A 594 3.00 -21.96 -35.35
C GLN A 594 2.34 -22.71 -34.19
N TRP A 595 1.50 -22.02 -33.42
CA TRP A 595 0.64 -22.64 -32.41
C TRP A 595 -0.71 -22.96 -33.03
N VAL A 596 -1.12 -24.23 -33.03
CA VAL A 596 -2.35 -24.69 -33.68
C VAL A 596 -3.35 -25.12 -32.61
N SER A 597 -4.61 -24.69 -32.75
CA SER A 597 -5.69 -25.17 -31.89
C SER A 597 -5.92 -26.66 -32.12
N VAL A 598 -5.80 -27.45 -31.05
CA VAL A 598 -6.06 -28.89 -31.06
C VAL A 598 -7.30 -29.26 -30.27
N GLY A 599 -7.94 -28.32 -29.57
CA GLY A 599 -9.13 -28.62 -28.78
C GLY A 599 -9.67 -27.38 -28.05
N ILE A 600 -10.90 -27.49 -27.54
CA ILE A 600 -11.55 -26.44 -26.75
C ILE A 600 -12.11 -27.07 -25.47
N ILE A 601 -11.77 -26.50 -24.33
CA ILE A 601 -12.33 -26.84 -23.03
C ILE A 601 -13.35 -25.75 -22.68
N ASN A 602 -14.59 -26.15 -22.41
CA ASN A 602 -15.61 -25.21 -21.94
C ASN A 602 -15.52 -25.11 -20.41
N LEU A 603 -15.46 -23.88 -19.91
CA LEU A 603 -15.60 -23.61 -18.49
C LEU A 603 -17.04 -23.95 -18.04
N PRO A 604 -17.24 -24.45 -16.81
CA PRO A 604 -18.55 -24.80 -16.28
C PRO A 604 -19.61 -23.69 -16.42
N PHE A 605 -20.86 -24.08 -16.74
CA PHE A 605 -21.98 -23.14 -16.98
C PHE A 605 -22.41 -22.34 -15.73
N ASP A 606 -22.07 -22.81 -14.54
CA ASP A 606 -22.31 -22.12 -13.27
C ASP A 606 -21.39 -20.91 -13.07
N ILE A 607 -20.32 -20.78 -13.87
CA ILE A 607 -19.47 -19.59 -13.92
C ILE A 607 -20.18 -18.53 -14.77
N LYS A 608 -20.76 -17.53 -14.11
CA LYS A 608 -21.53 -16.46 -14.75
C LYS A 608 -20.70 -15.20 -15.00
N PHE A 609 -19.46 -15.38 -15.44
CA PHE A 609 -18.57 -14.27 -15.78
C PHE A 609 -18.99 -13.61 -17.08
N ARG A 610 -18.83 -12.29 -17.15
CA ARG A 610 -19.14 -11.49 -18.34
C ARG A 610 -17.91 -11.36 -19.25
N ASP A 611 -16.75 -11.26 -18.65
CA ASP A 611 -15.42 -11.09 -19.24
C ASP A 611 -14.41 -11.92 -18.44
N TYR A 612 -13.61 -12.72 -19.11
CA TYR A 612 -12.56 -13.49 -18.46
C TYR A 612 -11.26 -12.76 -18.65
N SER A 613 -10.44 -12.69 -17.61
CA SER A 613 -9.28 -11.80 -17.64
C SER A 613 -7.95 -12.49 -17.33
N ALA A 614 -7.94 -13.64 -16.66
CA ALA A 614 -6.71 -14.36 -16.40
C ALA A 614 -6.96 -15.82 -16.05
N ILE A 615 -5.92 -16.64 -16.22
CA ILE A 615 -5.89 -18.06 -15.86
C ILE A 615 -4.58 -18.39 -15.15
N SER A 616 -4.63 -19.28 -14.15
CA SER A 616 -3.44 -19.91 -13.60
C SER A 616 -3.70 -21.33 -13.12
N ALA A 617 -2.75 -22.24 -13.29
CA ALA A 617 -2.81 -23.61 -12.80
C ALA A 617 -1.77 -23.90 -11.70
N TYR A 618 -2.17 -24.73 -10.74
CA TYR A 618 -1.29 -25.22 -9.67
C TYR A 618 -1.48 -26.71 -9.44
N LYS A 619 -0.40 -27.47 -9.59
CA LYS A 619 -0.41 -28.91 -9.35
C LYS A 619 -0.08 -29.22 -7.89
N GLN A 620 -1.04 -29.82 -7.19
CA GLN A 620 -0.88 -30.33 -5.84
C GLN A 620 -1.12 -31.85 -5.85
N ASN A 621 -0.11 -32.64 -5.51
CA ASN A 621 -0.18 -34.10 -5.55
C ASN A 621 -0.65 -34.60 -6.94
N THR A 622 -1.82 -35.24 -7.00
CA THR A 622 -2.43 -35.79 -8.22
C THR A 622 -3.42 -34.85 -8.90
N SER A 623 -3.75 -33.71 -8.29
CA SER A 623 -4.78 -32.80 -8.77
C SER A 623 -4.16 -31.49 -9.24
N THR A 624 -4.61 -30.99 -10.39
CA THR A 624 -4.24 -29.67 -10.88
C THR A 624 -5.41 -28.73 -10.66
N TYR A 625 -5.25 -27.75 -9.79
CA TYR A 625 -6.22 -26.68 -9.57
C TYR A 625 -6.04 -25.61 -10.64
N ILE A 626 -7.14 -25.00 -11.04
CA ILE A 626 -7.15 -23.89 -12.00
C ILE A 626 -7.89 -22.72 -11.37
N ALA A 627 -7.32 -21.52 -11.48
CA ALA A 627 -7.95 -20.27 -11.13
C ALA A 627 -8.25 -19.51 -12.42
N VAL A 628 -9.45 -18.96 -12.53
CA VAL A 628 -9.86 -18.08 -13.65
C VAL A 628 -10.51 -16.84 -13.07
N THR A 629 -10.12 -15.65 -13.51
CA THR A 629 -10.65 -14.38 -13.01
C THR A 629 -11.62 -13.74 -14.00
N SER A 630 -12.42 -12.80 -13.49
CA SER A 630 -13.24 -11.90 -14.29
C SER A 630 -13.13 -10.47 -13.81
N GLN A 631 -12.78 -9.58 -14.74
CA GLN A 631 -12.59 -8.15 -14.52
C GLN A 631 -13.92 -7.47 -14.13
N VAL A 632 -14.98 -7.62 -14.92
CA VAL A 632 -16.30 -7.04 -14.64
C VAL A 632 -16.92 -7.71 -13.43
N ASN A 633 -16.83 -9.03 -13.26
CA ASN A 633 -17.48 -9.65 -12.11
C ASN A 633 -16.75 -9.37 -10.79
N SER A 634 -15.44 -9.10 -10.80
CA SER A 634 -14.61 -8.98 -9.59
C SER A 634 -14.68 -10.26 -8.75
N GLN A 635 -14.38 -11.37 -9.42
CA GLN A 635 -14.52 -12.74 -8.92
C GLN A 635 -13.42 -13.64 -9.46
N VAL A 636 -13.13 -14.71 -8.72
CA VAL A 636 -12.22 -15.79 -9.11
C VAL A 636 -12.97 -17.11 -9.04
N TRP A 637 -12.95 -17.88 -10.12
CA TRP A 637 -13.42 -19.25 -10.12
C TRP A 637 -12.25 -20.20 -9.92
N ILE A 638 -12.42 -21.18 -9.01
CA ILE A 638 -11.46 -22.25 -8.76
C ILE A 638 -12.06 -23.58 -9.22
N GLY A 639 -11.34 -24.29 -10.08
CA GLY A 639 -11.70 -25.58 -10.64
C GLY A 639 -10.60 -26.64 -10.47
N ILE A 640 -10.86 -27.85 -10.95
CA ILE A 640 -9.83 -28.89 -11.13
C ILE A 640 -9.78 -29.26 -12.62
N ILE A 641 -8.58 -29.38 -13.15
CA ILE A 641 -8.33 -29.84 -14.52
C ILE A 641 -7.61 -31.21 -14.49
N GLU A 642 -8.11 -32.14 -15.29
CA GLU A 642 -7.58 -33.51 -15.41
C GLU A 642 -7.15 -33.82 -16.84
N GLU A 643 -6.10 -34.63 -16.99
CA GLU A 643 -5.66 -35.17 -18.27
C GLU A 643 -6.57 -36.30 -18.77
N ILE A 644 -6.92 -36.25 -20.06
CA ILE A 644 -7.71 -37.28 -20.75
C ILE A 644 -7.05 -37.69 -22.06
N ASP A 645 -7.24 -38.94 -22.47
CA ASP A 645 -6.53 -39.48 -23.65
C ASP A 645 -7.10 -38.96 -24.98
N GLN A 646 -8.34 -38.45 -24.98
CA GLN A 646 -9.04 -37.92 -26.14
C GLN A 646 -9.02 -36.38 -26.15
N ASN A 647 -9.08 -35.80 -27.35
CA ASN A 647 -9.27 -34.37 -27.56
C ASN A 647 -10.46 -33.83 -26.72
N PRO A 648 -10.30 -32.75 -25.94
CA PRO A 648 -9.22 -31.74 -25.97
C PRO A 648 -8.02 -32.00 -25.05
N TYR A 649 -7.77 -33.26 -24.68
CA TYR A 649 -6.67 -33.74 -23.81
C TYR A 649 -6.75 -33.33 -22.35
N PHE A 650 -7.59 -32.37 -22.02
CA PHE A 650 -7.87 -31.96 -20.66
C PHE A 650 -9.38 -31.81 -20.46
N ARG A 651 -9.86 -32.05 -19.24
CA ARG A 651 -11.25 -31.78 -18.87
C ARG A 651 -11.32 -31.09 -17.52
N ILE A 652 -12.32 -30.24 -17.35
CA ILE A 652 -12.64 -29.66 -16.05
C ILE A 652 -13.53 -30.63 -15.28
N THR A 653 -13.23 -30.78 -14.00
CA THR A 653 -14.02 -31.55 -13.04
C THR A 653 -14.39 -30.68 -11.84
N SER A 654 -15.46 -31.06 -11.16
CA SER A 654 -15.92 -30.42 -9.93
C SER A 654 -15.48 -31.22 -8.70
N SER A 655 -15.24 -30.51 -7.59
CA SER A 655 -15.04 -31.12 -6.28
C SER A 655 -15.63 -30.21 -5.19
N ASN A 656 -15.62 -30.66 -3.94
CA ASN A 656 -16.05 -29.81 -2.82
C ASN A 656 -15.19 -28.55 -2.65
N LYS A 657 -13.98 -28.51 -3.25
CA LYS A 657 -13.05 -27.38 -3.21
C LYS A 657 -13.23 -26.39 -4.37
N THR A 658 -14.04 -26.73 -5.38
CA THR A 658 -14.29 -25.85 -6.54
C THR A 658 -15.42 -24.87 -6.27
N GLY A 659 -15.32 -23.66 -6.80
CA GLY A 659 -16.36 -22.65 -6.62
C GLY A 659 -15.96 -21.27 -7.09
N VAL A 660 -16.92 -20.36 -7.08
CA VAL A 660 -16.71 -18.94 -7.37
C VAL A 660 -16.52 -18.18 -6.06
N TYR A 661 -15.43 -17.45 -5.97
CA TYR A 661 -15.06 -16.59 -4.85
C TYR A 661 -15.12 -15.13 -5.30
N ASN A 662 -15.67 -14.28 -4.44
CA ASN A 662 -15.68 -12.84 -4.63
C ASN A 662 -14.35 -12.26 -4.19
N LEU A 663 -13.88 -11.24 -4.91
CA LEU A 663 -12.91 -10.32 -4.32
C LEU A 663 -13.58 -9.52 -3.20
N PRO A 664 -12.82 -8.98 -2.23
CA PRO A 664 -13.40 -8.15 -1.20
C PRO A 664 -14.24 -7.02 -1.79
N ARG A 665 -15.36 -6.76 -1.13
CA ARG A 665 -16.33 -5.75 -1.52
C ARG A 665 -16.63 -4.90 -0.30
N THR A 666 -16.71 -3.61 -0.52
CA THR A 666 -17.08 -2.66 0.52
C THR A 666 -18.57 -2.41 0.51
N ILE A 667 -19.12 -2.26 1.70
CA ILE A 667 -20.50 -1.83 1.87
C ILE A 667 -20.58 -0.34 1.58
N VAL A 668 -21.16 -0.04 0.42
CA VAL A 668 -21.65 1.28 0.08
C VAL A 668 -23.14 1.31 0.45
N ASN A 669 -23.64 2.43 0.96
CA ASN A 669 -25.06 2.59 1.31
C ASN A 669 -25.64 1.57 2.30
N GLY A 670 -24.87 1.16 3.30
CA GLY A 670 -25.38 0.32 4.39
C GLY A 670 -25.81 -1.10 3.99
N SER A 671 -25.61 -1.52 2.73
CA SER A 671 -25.73 -2.93 2.29
C SER A 671 -25.34 -3.22 0.82
N MET A 672 -25.00 -2.23 -0.02
CA MET A 672 -24.57 -2.50 -1.39
C MET A 672 -23.12 -2.95 -1.40
N CYS A 673 -22.89 -4.20 -1.79
CA CYS A 673 -21.58 -4.81 -1.94
C CYS A 673 -20.85 -4.29 -3.19
N ALA A 674 -20.41 -3.04 -3.12
CA ALA A 674 -19.70 -2.39 -4.20
C ALA A 674 -18.34 -3.05 -4.45
N LYS A 675 -17.94 -3.07 -5.72
CA LYS A 675 -16.64 -3.61 -6.13
C LYS A 675 -15.56 -2.61 -5.73
N GLU A 676 -14.50 -3.12 -5.12
CA GLU A 676 -13.25 -2.36 -4.91
C GLU A 676 -12.19 -2.75 -5.94
N TYR A 677 -12.13 -4.04 -6.26
CA TYR A 677 -11.19 -4.60 -7.23
C TYR A 677 -11.83 -4.59 -8.61
N CYS A 678 -11.39 -3.65 -9.43
CA CYS A 678 -11.85 -3.49 -10.81
C CYS A 678 -10.65 -3.73 -11.71
N ASN A 679 -10.87 -4.31 -12.89
CA ASN A 679 -9.78 -4.64 -13.82
C ASN A 679 -8.70 -5.55 -13.22
N ILE A 680 -9.11 -6.68 -12.63
CA ILE A 680 -8.14 -7.74 -12.34
C ILE A 680 -7.79 -8.42 -13.66
N GLU A 681 -6.52 -8.38 -14.05
CA GLU A 681 -6.02 -8.92 -15.33
C GLU A 681 -4.97 -10.02 -15.17
N GLY A 682 -4.51 -10.30 -13.95
CA GLY A 682 -3.57 -11.40 -13.73
C GLY A 682 -3.87 -12.18 -12.48
N VAL A 683 -3.55 -13.48 -12.53
CA VAL A 683 -3.66 -14.40 -11.39
C VAL A 683 -2.46 -15.36 -11.41
N ALA A 684 -1.89 -15.64 -10.25
CA ALA A 684 -0.88 -16.67 -10.05
C ALA A 684 -1.08 -17.37 -8.71
N TRP A 685 -0.88 -18.69 -8.67
CA TRP A 685 -0.90 -19.45 -7.42
C TRP A 685 0.42 -19.31 -6.66
N ILE A 686 0.33 -19.15 -5.33
CA ILE A 686 1.49 -19.26 -4.42
C ILE A 686 1.56 -20.68 -3.85
N ASN A 687 0.41 -21.20 -3.44
CA ASN A 687 0.20 -22.54 -2.91
C ASN A 687 -1.29 -22.89 -3.02
N GLU A 688 -1.69 -24.06 -2.53
CA GLU A 688 -3.07 -24.56 -2.56
C GLU A 688 -4.16 -23.61 -2.03
N ASN A 689 -3.81 -22.60 -1.22
CA ASN A 689 -4.75 -21.71 -0.55
C ASN A 689 -4.57 -20.24 -0.88
N GLN A 690 -3.50 -19.87 -1.58
CA GLN A 690 -3.09 -18.48 -1.74
C GLN A 690 -2.85 -18.12 -3.20
N LEU A 691 -3.32 -16.93 -3.56
CA LEU A 691 -3.28 -16.37 -4.91
C LEU A 691 -2.65 -14.98 -4.88
N ILE A 692 -1.92 -14.66 -5.94
CA ILE A 692 -1.53 -13.30 -6.30
C ILE A 692 -2.45 -12.87 -7.43
N LEU A 693 -3.06 -11.71 -7.29
CA LEU A 693 -3.82 -11.05 -8.34
C LEU A 693 -3.16 -9.70 -8.66
N VAL A 694 -3.17 -9.30 -9.91
CA VAL A 694 -2.73 -7.96 -10.33
C VAL A 694 -3.88 -7.20 -10.96
N SER A 695 -3.91 -5.89 -10.71
CA SER A 695 -4.92 -4.98 -11.24
C SER A 695 -4.34 -3.96 -12.19
N ASP A 696 -5.07 -3.77 -13.28
CA ASP A 696 -4.83 -2.76 -14.30
C ASP A 696 -5.30 -1.37 -13.82
N LEU A 697 -4.90 -0.34 -14.56
CA LEU A 697 -5.30 1.04 -14.38
C LEU A 697 -6.83 1.19 -14.40
N ALA A 698 -7.39 1.92 -13.44
CA ALA A 698 -8.83 2.13 -13.39
C ALA A 698 -9.31 3.09 -14.50
N LYS A 699 -10.31 2.66 -15.27
CA LYS A 699 -10.98 3.48 -16.30
C LYS A 699 -11.87 4.55 -15.65
N LYS A 700 -12.01 5.73 -16.29
CA LYS A 700 -12.86 6.85 -15.81
C LYS A 700 -14.33 6.48 -15.59
N SER A 701 -14.83 5.46 -16.27
CA SER A 701 -16.19 4.94 -16.12
C SER A 701 -16.37 4.10 -14.85
N HIS A 702 -15.29 3.76 -14.15
CA HIS A 702 -15.34 2.99 -12.92
C HIS A 702 -15.66 3.88 -11.72
N GLY A 703 -16.32 3.28 -10.73
CA GLY A 703 -16.59 3.95 -9.47
C GLY A 703 -15.30 4.28 -8.72
N VAL A 704 -15.35 5.32 -7.88
CA VAL A 704 -14.21 5.85 -7.12
C VAL A 704 -13.43 4.79 -6.33
N LEU A 705 -14.12 3.74 -5.86
CA LEU A 705 -13.48 2.66 -5.10
C LEU A 705 -12.44 1.87 -5.91
N CYS A 706 -12.60 1.80 -7.24
CA CYS A 706 -11.70 1.08 -8.14
C CYS A 706 -10.29 1.70 -8.18
N PHE A 707 -10.20 3.04 -8.13
CA PHE A 707 -8.93 3.78 -8.12
C PHE A 707 -8.11 3.61 -6.83
N ARG A 708 -8.64 2.90 -5.83
CA ARG A 708 -7.86 2.54 -4.64
C ARG A 708 -7.06 1.27 -4.83
N LYS A 709 -7.42 0.50 -5.86
CA LYS A 709 -6.94 -0.86 -6.07
C LYS A 709 -6.36 -1.04 -7.47
N ASP A 710 -6.23 0.01 -8.27
CA ASP A 710 -5.58 -0.05 -9.58
C ASP A 710 -4.06 -0.13 -9.44
N GLU A 711 -3.41 -0.56 -10.52
CA GLU A 711 -1.95 -0.65 -10.65
C GLU A 711 -1.28 -1.35 -9.45
N SER A 712 -1.87 -2.46 -8.97
CA SER A 712 -1.52 -3.04 -7.67
C SER A 712 -1.40 -4.56 -7.70
N ILE A 713 -0.55 -5.08 -6.82
CA ILE A 713 -0.34 -6.50 -6.53
C ILE A 713 -1.10 -6.84 -5.25
N HIS A 714 -1.95 -7.87 -5.33
CA HIS A 714 -2.85 -8.28 -4.26
C HIS A 714 -2.62 -9.73 -3.86
N TYR A 715 -2.35 -9.97 -2.60
CA TYR A 715 -2.15 -11.30 -2.05
C TYR A 715 -3.42 -11.74 -1.33
N PHE A 716 -4.01 -12.86 -1.76
CA PHE A 716 -5.26 -13.35 -1.24
C PHE A 716 -5.13 -14.77 -0.68
N SER A 717 -5.94 -15.08 0.33
CA SER A 717 -6.21 -16.44 0.81
C SER A 717 -7.64 -16.85 0.51
N LEU A 718 -7.85 -18.13 0.19
CA LEU A 718 -9.17 -18.75 0.12
C LEU A 718 -9.79 -18.89 1.53
N PRO A 719 -11.10 -18.62 1.72
CA PRO A 719 -11.75 -18.59 3.04
C PRO A 719 -11.94 -19.96 3.71
N ASN A 720 -12.07 -21.05 2.94
CA ASN A 720 -12.51 -22.37 3.43
C ASN A 720 -11.40 -23.41 3.64
N MET A 721 -10.14 -23.00 3.80
CA MET A 721 -9.05 -23.95 4.10
C MET A 721 -8.49 -23.81 5.52
N GLN A 722 -9.20 -23.12 6.44
CA GLN A 722 -8.83 -23.02 7.86
C GLN A 722 -9.24 -24.23 8.72
N GLU A 723 -9.94 -25.24 8.18
CA GLU A 723 -10.36 -26.42 8.97
C GLU A 723 -9.33 -27.57 9.05
N SER A 724 -8.15 -27.45 8.42
CA SER A 724 -7.16 -28.56 8.41
C SER A 724 -5.70 -28.20 8.68
N MET A 725 -5.41 -27.04 9.26
CA MET A 725 -4.10 -26.75 9.87
C MET A 725 -4.14 -26.94 11.38
N ALA A 726 -4.40 -28.18 11.79
CA ALA A 726 -3.79 -28.73 13.00
C ALA A 726 -2.45 -29.34 12.56
N ILE A 727 -1.40 -29.12 13.38
CA ILE A 727 -0.02 -29.67 13.29
C ILE A 727 1.04 -28.66 12.74
N TYR A 728 1.52 -27.81 13.67
CA TYR A 728 2.89 -27.29 13.92
C TYR A 728 3.78 -26.66 12.80
N PRO A 729 4.83 -25.87 13.15
CA PRO A 729 5.00 -24.90 14.25
C PRO A 729 5.17 -23.47 13.72
N SER A 730 4.71 -22.51 14.53
CA SER A 730 5.02 -21.10 14.44
C SER A 730 6.53 -20.84 14.50
N HIS A 731 7.11 -20.33 13.41
CA HIS A 731 8.32 -19.54 13.48
C HIS A 731 8.18 -18.25 12.68
N CYS A 732 8.26 -17.16 13.44
CA CYS A 732 8.75 -15.83 13.07
C CYS A 732 7.83 -14.95 12.22
N SER A 733 7.15 -14.03 12.90
CA SER A 733 6.98 -12.65 12.46
C SER A 733 7.58 -11.71 13.49
#